data_AF-A0AAV9G244-F1
#
_entry.id   AF-A0AAV9G244-F1
#
_cell.length_a   1.000
_cell.length_b   1.000
_cell.length_c   1.000
_cell.angle_alpha   90.00
_cell.angle_beta   90.00
_cell.angle_gamma   90.00
#
_symmetry.space_group_name_H-M   'P 1'
#
loop_
_entity.id
_entity.type
_entity.pdbx_description
1 polymer ?
#
loop_
_entity_poly.entity_id
_entity_poly.type
_entity_poly.pdbx_seq_one_letter_code
_entity_poly.pdbx_strand_id
1 'polypeptide(L)'
;MDAPSQELNGPLPALSESFGEEIDDHLATLWDIWTASATKSPDAEALVSMWQTESSAWEITPITPEDTTPPPYLRWSYRDIYTRASALASTLSSRGVKPGDRIAVFLWNSAEYPLFLWAAAKLGAVFCPLDPRVITTDGTALLAATSPTVIVVQDEAGAASLPSLPSPPFLIQCSGPPTPTFTPLSSLLSPTPPLNPIPASSPVPHSALALIIFTSGTTSAPKGCPHTHSHLLAQTHQYDANLDPSFVDRWLVHTPSSHIFAVNHMIRAWRLADAVILPAKTFSVQATLDGLAKEGGTIMSAVPTLVKALLGHPDFPGKEKIKLRLIPIGGTVITPEDIRLCKEGLGAEDAVQAFGMSEGAPTLSWPRQDELLKRNGGYHKGVGKALPGVRVRICKRGSREVVPRGEKGEVHVGGPAVIGGYLGGEQSEAFYEDAVGNWMVTGDQGVMDEDGVVYVVGRYKDVIIRGGENVSPVKMEMAIGELGVLAQVVAAPDEVAGQVPVAVVKLPEGVGKKVVMHKCRELGPMYALGGVYTLEDLGMDTFPMTSLGKIKKEVLRQEVAKLRAPPPDPAPEPTPEPTPEPAPEVVTNGHGHANSTNGHNNGFTENEANGQRVAPVSPLVEQIMAIWENLIGEKPAPDDNIATYADSITLLRFCDRVQTLLGQRIYLQDFIDHDTIAKQALLIEQRSEESGHTNSISTSKPLNLTQNSTPSFKLNGINGHTNGISQLPATTPTPITSLTYTRPPTTLSPTAQEAAVGASAIAAATAAGFSPSSIEDILRIKDSFHPFASGRRPQSYHNRTVFRVNGTPIPQIRAGLERALATRAVMRTILGVLPDGVPFHVVISPHGGYFDKVISTVEVADEQGLDAIVKDGSDEGHTSPFMARFQIVNVRTTADVYLVATYSHSTYDALSLVAWHLDLNRCVRDPAAVIPALTPYRLWADMYHQFRESLVAQQSVEWNVRRLRGISRFAERALWPPAKTEGWMVAAKDKEGSARQISREKVWEEDGGWEVNREAYTFPRHSRIVTLRGMQKLLREIGMSPSILMKAAIAIFNTLQTKSQYAIFNTWHAGRKWPFVPPWLASTLPPAMSIDGPTTEWIVELIEVIRPGETVSSFLKRVSDEDDDLEQHVQAPWYKILELLGEEAATVMEAATRQAFVWDINLGMTQGFSTVESEKALEVVARHDWPDCGLFWGAFLLGSSDMFFVATWDTAQMRVGEVEGHCETMASVLRKLVKEGNWEKTVADVFA
;
A
#
# COMPACT_ATOMS: atom_id res chain seq x y z
N MET A 1 26.02 -17.12 -51.89
CA MET A 1 24.93 -18.08 -51.65
C MET A 1 24.23 -17.60 -50.41
N ASP A 2 23.06 -17.00 -50.60
CA ASP A 2 22.18 -16.53 -49.55
C ASP A 2 21.62 -17.71 -48.74
N ALA A 3 21.62 -17.57 -47.42
CA ALA A 3 20.63 -18.19 -46.54
C ALA A 3 20.39 -17.25 -45.35
N PRO A 4 19.13 -17.03 -44.92
CA PRO A 4 18.73 -15.84 -44.19
C PRO A 4 18.78 -16.03 -42.67
N SER A 5 19.27 -15.00 -41.97
CA SER A 5 19.09 -14.80 -40.54
C SER A 5 17.61 -14.50 -40.25
N GLN A 6 16.88 -15.49 -39.73
CA GLN A 6 15.59 -15.23 -39.09
C GLN A 6 15.85 -14.53 -37.74
N GLU A 7 15.66 -13.21 -37.73
CA GLU A 7 15.50 -12.43 -36.50
C GLU A 7 14.28 -12.94 -35.73
N LEU A 8 14.51 -13.50 -34.56
CA LEU A 8 13.52 -13.67 -33.49
C LEU A 8 13.37 -12.35 -32.73
N ASN A 9 13.01 -11.27 -33.44
CA ASN A 9 12.53 -10.04 -32.81
C ASN A 9 11.01 -10.04 -32.89
N GLY A 10 10.35 -10.56 -31.85
CA GLY A 10 8.97 -10.17 -31.60
C GLY A 10 8.92 -8.64 -31.49
N PRO A 11 7.87 -7.97 -32.00
CA PRO A 11 7.80 -6.51 -31.89
C PRO A 11 7.88 -6.10 -30.42
N LEU A 12 8.78 -5.17 -30.11
CA LEU A 12 8.84 -4.53 -28.80
C LEU A 12 7.42 -4.05 -28.44
N PRO A 13 6.94 -4.27 -27.20
CA PRO A 13 5.61 -3.81 -26.81
C PRO A 13 5.52 -2.30 -27.04
N ALA A 14 4.44 -1.87 -27.69
CA ALA A 14 4.23 -0.47 -28.02
C ALA A 14 4.29 0.37 -26.74
N LEU A 15 4.96 1.52 -26.80
CA LEU A 15 5.03 2.43 -25.66
C LEU A 15 3.66 3.05 -25.38
N SER A 16 3.41 3.36 -24.11
CA SER A 16 2.18 4.02 -23.63
C SER A 16 2.17 5.51 -23.99
N GLU A 17 2.23 5.82 -25.28
CA GLU A 17 2.17 7.17 -25.83
C GLU A 17 1.14 7.21 -26.96
N SER A 18 0.34 8.29 -26.98
CA SER A 18 -0.69 8.51 -27.99
C SER A 18 -0.86 10.00 -28.27
N PHE A 19 -1.07 10.33 -29.53
CA PHE A 19 -1.30 11.68 -30.01
C PHE A 19 -2.69 11.74 -30.64
N GLY A 20 -3.49 12.71 -30.22
CA GLY A 20 -4.74 13.04 -30.91
C GLY A 20 -4.45 13.64 -32.28
N GLU A 21 -5.48 13.69 -33.12
CA GLU A 21 -5.39 14.27 -34.46
C GLU A 21 -4.85 15.71 -34.40
N GLU A 22 -4.01 16.09 -35.37
CA GLU A 22 -3.54 17.47 -35.47
C GLU A 22 -4.70 18.42 -35.78
N ILE A 23 -4.63 19.64 -35.25
CA ILE A 23 -5.64 20.67 -35.44
C ILE A 23 -4.99 21.90 -36.06
N ASP A 24 -5.59 22.44 -37.11
CA ASP A 24 -4.98 23.56 -37.86
C ASP A 24 -5.42 24.93 -37.32
N ASP A 25 -6.54 24.99 -36.62
CA ASP A 25 -7.20 26.24 -36.25
C ASP A 25 -6.81 26.81 -34.89
N HIS A 26 -5.91 26.13 -34.17
CA HIS A 26 -5.36 26.61 -32.88
C HIS A 26 -4.47 27.87 -33.02
N LEU A 27 -4.14 28.27 -34.25
CA LEU A 27 -3.40 29.49 -34.55
C LEU A 27 -4.29 30.74 -34.67
N ALA A 28 -5.62 30.60 -34.53
CA ALA A 28 -6.56 31.71 -34.48
C ALA A 28 -6.72 32.28 -33.06
N THR A 29 -7.26 33.49 -32.94
CA THR A 29 -7.67 34.04 -31.64
C THR A 29 -9.14 33.72 -31.33
N LEU A 30 -9.52 33.87 -30.06
CA LEU A 30 -10.92 33.76 -29.64
C LEU A 30 -11.81 34.74 -30.41
N TRP A 31 -11.33 35.96 -30.64
CA TRP A 31 -12.09 36.99 -31.34
C TRP A 31 -12.29 36.64 -32.83
N ASP A 32 -11.32 35.98 -33.47
CA ASP A 32 -11.45 35.54 -34.86
C ASP A 32 -12.57 34.50 -35.01
N ILE A 33 -12.62 33.49 -34.13
CA ILE A 33 -13.67 32.46 -34.13
C ILE A 33 -15.04 33.05 -33.82
N TRP A 34 -15.11 33.95 -32.85
CA TRP A 34 -16.36 34.64 -32.53
C TRP A 34 -16.84 35.47 -33.72
N THR A 35 -15.94 36.23 -34.35
CA THR A 35 -16.27 37.03 -35.53
C THR A 35 -16.73 36.16 -36.69
N ALA A 36 -16.08 35.02 -36.93
CA ALA A 36 -16.49 34.08 -37.96
C ALA A 36 -17.92 33.55 -37.72
N SER A 37 -18.22 33.15 -36.49
CA SER A 37 -19.54 32.61 -36.10
C SER A 37 -20.62 33.70 -36.16
N ALA A 38 -20.33 34.89 -35.60
CA ALA A 38 -21.26 36.01 -35.59
C ALA A 38 -21.53 36.60 -36.99
N THR A 39 -20.56 36.49 -37.91
CA THR A 39 -20.75 36.89 -39.31
C THR A 39 -21.54 35.84 -40.09
N LYS A 40 -21.31 34.54 -39.81
CA LYS A 40 -22.00 33.44 -40.49
C LYS A 40 -23.48 33.36 -40.09
N SER A 41 -23.80 33.57 -38.82
CA SER A 41 -25.14 33.37 -38.24
C SER A 41 -25.56 34.55 -37.34
N PRO A 42 -25.62 35.79 -37.86
CA PRO A 42 -25.79 37.00 -37.03
C PRO A 42 -27.10 37.02 -36.25
N ASP A 43 -28.18 36.53 -36.85
CA ASP A 43 -29.53 36.55 -36.27
C ASP A 43 -29.88 35.25 -35.55
N ALA A 44 -28.96 34.28 -35.51
CA ALA A 44 -29.13 33.07 -34.72
C ALA A 44 -29.03 33.37 -33.22
N GLU A 45 -29.76 32.62 -32.40
CA GLU A 45 -29.76 32.76 -30.95
C GLU A 45 -28.43 32.26 -30.37
N ALA A 46 -27.71 33.14 -29.67
CA ALA A 46 -26.42 32.83 -29.04
C ALA A 46 -26.55 32.58 -27.54
N LEU A 47 -27.55 33.19 -26.89
CA LEU A 47 -27.73 33.14 -25.44
C LEU A 47 -29.21 33.23 -25.05
N VAL A 48 -29.61 32.39 -24.10
CA VAL A 48 -30.87 32.49 -23.35
C VAL A 48 -30.54 32.53 -21.86
N SER A 49 -30.91 33.61 -21.16
CA SER A 49 -30.74 33.73 -19.70
C SER A 49 -32.10 33.73 -19.03
N MET A 50 -32.51 32.58 -18.49
CA MET A 50 -33.89 32.33 -18.06
C MET A 50 -34.30 33.09 -16.77
N TRP A 51 -33.34 33.63 -16.04
CA TRP A 51 -33.58 34.34 -14.78
C TRP A 51 -33.42 35.86 -14.92
N GLN A 52 -32.90 36.35 -16.04
CA GLN A 52 -32.81 37.78 -16.34
C GLN A 52 -33.99 38.16 -17.21
N THR A 53 -34.72 39.21 -16.85
CA THR A 53 -35.77 39.76 -17.69
C THR A 53 -35.17 40.69 -18.74
N GLU A 54 -35.85 40.85 -19.87
CA GLU A 54 -35.59 41.99 -20.75
C GLU A 54 -35.93 43.27 -19.96
N SER A 55 -34.91 44.04 -19.61
CA SER A 55 -35.07 45.31 -18.91
C SER A 55 -34.68 46.48 -19.80
N SER A 56 -35.22 47.66 -19.49
CA SER A 56 -34.84 48.92 -20.12
C SER A 56 -33.36 49.31 -19.92
N ALA A 57 -32.61 48.59 -19.07
CA ALA A 57 -31.18 48.84 -18.85
C ALA A 57 -30.29 48.47 -20.05
N TRP A 58 -30.84 47.73 -21.02
CA TRP A 58 -30.10 47.23 -22.20
C TRP A 58 -30.35 48.04 -23.49
N GLU A 59 -31.20 49.08 -23.45
CA GLU A 59 -31.59 50.02 -24.52
C GLU A 59 -31.46 49.52 -25.99
N ILE A 60 -31.98 48.34 -26.32
CA ILE A 60 -32.20 47.93 -27.72
C ILE A 60 -33.52 47.16 -27.80
N THR A 61 -34.38 47.57 -28.73
CA THR A 61 -35.64 46.91 -29.07
C THR A 61 -35.37 45.49 -29.59
N PRO A 62 -35.98 44.43 -29.03
CA PRO A 62 -35.80 43.06 -29.50
C PRO A 62 -36.20 42.90 -30.96
N ILE A 63 -35.48 42.08 -31.72
CA ILE A 63 -35.98 41.53 -32.99
C ILE A 63 -36.98 40.43 -32.61
N THR A 64 -38.25 40.77 -32.50
CA THR A 64 -39.32 39.76 -32.39
C THR A 64 -39.78 39.40 -33.81
N PRO A 65 -39.82 38.10 -34.18
CA PRO A 65 -40.67 37.65 -35.28
C PRO A 65 -42.12 38.06 -34.98
N GLU A 66 -42.83 38.55 -36.00
CA GLU A 66 -44.16 39.21 -35.90
C GLU A 66 -45.31 38.39 -35.27
N ASP A 67 -45.09 37.20 -34.67
CA ASP A 67 -46.21 36.33 -34.27
C ASP A 67 -46.00 35.45 -33.01
N THR A 68 -45.10 35.80 -32.09
CA THR A 68 -44.97 35.08 -30.80
C THR A 68 -44.86 36.03 -29.62
N THR A 69 -45.61 35.75 -28.55
CA THR A 69 -45.45 36.44 -27.25
C THR A 69 -43.97 36.31 -26.82
N PRO A 70 -43.25 37.42 -26.58
CA PRO A 70 -41.84 37.32 -26.21
C PRO A 70 -41.69 36.54 -24.91
N PRO A 71 -40.69 35.63 -24.81
CA PRO A 71 -40.48 34.86 -23.59
C PRO A 71 -40.20 35.81 -22.41
N PRO A 72 -40.57 35.44 -21.17
CA PRO A 72 -40.46 36.33 -20.01
C PRO A 72 -39.01 36.57 -19.53
N TYR A 73 -38.02 36.20 -20.34
CA TYR A 73 -36.60 36.20 -20.00
C TYR A 73 -35.72 36.57 -21.20
N LEU A 74 -34.49 36.98 -20.92
CA LEU A 74 -33.54 37.60 -21.83
C LEU A 74 -33.01 36.63 -22.88
N ARG A 75 -32.99 37.08 -24.14
CA ARG A 75 -32.41 36.37 -25.28
C ARG A 75 -31.55 37.28 -26.12
N TRP A 76 -30.38 36.82 -26.55
CA TRP A 76 -29.48 37.56 -27.43
C TRP A 76 -29.05 36.74 -28.63
N SER A 77 -29.06 37.39 -29.79
CA SER A 77 -28.45 36.89 -31.00
C SER A 77 -26.92 37.02 -30.99
N TYR A 78 -26.26 36.38 -31.94
CA TYR A 78 -24.83 36.61 -32.17
C TYR A 78 -24.52 38.09 -32.45
N ARG A 79 -25.36 38.76 -33.24
CA ARG A 79 -25.26 40.19 -33.55
C ARG A 79 -25.36 41.05 -32.29
N ASP A 80 -26.26 40.70 -31.38
CA ASP A 80 -26.47 41.40 -30.11
C ASP A 80 -25.22 41.39 -29.23
N ILE A 81 -24.63 40.22 -29.04
CA ILE A 81 -23.40 40.06 -28.24
C ILE A 81 -22.23 40.72 -28.96
N TYR A 82 -22.08 40.52 -30.27
CA TYR A 82 -20.99 41.11 -31.06
C TYR A 82 -20.98 42.64 -30.97
N THR A 83 -22.15 43.26 -31.09
CA THR A 83 -22.30 44.72 -31.07
C THR A 83 -21.98 45.27 -29.68
N ARG A 84 -22.55 44.67 -28.62
CA ARG A 84 -22.35 45.11 -27.23
C ARG A 84 -20.94 44.87 -26.73
N ALA A 85 -20.36 43.69 -27.02
CA ALA A 85 -18.97 43.39 -26.68
C ALA A 85 -17.99 44.32 -27.42
N SER A 86 -18.28 44.67 -28.69
CA SER A 86 -17.47 45.63 -29.44
C SER A 86 -17.56 47.04 -28.87
N ALA A 87 -18.76 47.51 -28.50
CA ALA A 87 -18.94 48.81 -27.86
C ALA A 87 -18.23 48.86 -26.50
N LEU A 88 -18.41 47.81 -25.68
CA LEU A 88 -17.74 47.68 -24.38
C LEU A 88 -16.21 47.71 -24.53
N ALA A 89 -15.66 46.95 -25.48
CA ALA A 89 -14.24 46.97 -25.79
C ALA A 89 -13.75 48.38 -26.18
N SER A 90 -14.45 49.06 -27.08
CA SER A 90 -14.12 50.44 -27.46
C SER A 90 -14.12 51.40 -26.27
N THR A 91 -15.14 51.31 -25.39
CA THR A 91 -15.22 52.14 -24.19
C THR A 91 -14.08 51.83 -23.22
N LEU A 92 -13.81 50.56 -22.93
CA LEU A 92 -12.71 50.17 -22.05
C LEU A 92 -11.34 50.61 -22.57
N SER A 93 -11.11 50.51 -23.88
CA SER A 93 -9.89 51.03 -24.51
C SER A 93 -9.75 52.54 -24.33
N SER A 94 -10.85 53.30 -24.50
CA SER A 94 -10.85 54.76 -24.28
C SER A 94 -10.58 55.14 -22.81
N ARG A 95 -10.84 54.21 -21.88
CA ARG A 95 -10.52 54.33 -20.45
C ARG A 95 -9.11 53.83 -20.10
N GLY A 96 -8.30 53.47 -21.09
CA GLY A 96 -6.89 53.15 -20.93
C GLY A 96 -6.56 51.66 -20.83
N VAL A 97 -7.52 50.76 -21.03
CA VAL A 97 -7.27 49.31 -21.07
C VAL A 97 -6.49 48.95 -22.34
N LYS A 98 -5.38 48.23 -22.18
CA LYS A 98 -4.45 47.84 -23.24
C LYS A 98 -4.43 46.32 -23.45
N PRO A 99 -3.95 45.83 -24.61
CA PRO A 99 -3.65 44.43 -24.79
C PRO A 99 -2.75 43.90 -23.67
N GLY A 100 -3.10 42.75 -23.12
CA GLY A 100 -2.45 42.14 -21.96
C GLY A 100 -3.03 42.58 -20.61
N ASP A 101 -3.75 43.68 -20.47
CA ASP A 101 -4.36 44.07 -19.18
C ASP A 101 -5.37 43.01 -18.70
N ARG A 102 -5.58 42.89 -17.39
CA ARG A 102 -6.50 41.88 -16.83
C ARG A 102 -7.84 42.49 -16.45
N ILE A 103 -8.92 41.82 -16.84
CA ILE A 103 -10.31 42.15 -16.50
C ILE A 103 -10.81 41.06 -15.56
N ALA A 104 -10.83 41.34 -14.26
CA ALA A 104 -11.36 40.43 -13.26
C ALA A 104 -12.87 40.61 -13.11
N VAL A 105 -13.63 39.51 -13.19
CA VAL A 105 -15.09 39.56 -13.11
C VAL A 105 -15.63 38.63 -12.02
N PHE A 106 -16.37 39.18 -11.07
CA PHE A 106 -17.18 38.45 -10.09
C PHE A 106 -18.64 38.44 -10.58
N LEU A 107 -18.91 37.64 -11.61
CA LEU A 107 -20.22 37.52 -12.23
C LEU A 107 -20.81 36.13 -12.04
N TRP A 108 -22.14 36.08 -11.92
CA TRP A 108 -22.88 34.81 -11.94
C TRP A 108 -23.01 34.29 -13.37
N ASN A 109 -23.69 33.15 -13.55
CA ASN A 109 -24.13 32.70 -14.87
C ASN A 109 -25.17 33.68 -15.41
N SER A 110 -24.69 34.68 -16.14
CA SER A 110 -25.42 35.89 -16.51
C SER A 110 -25.05 36.34 -17.92
N ALA A 111 -25.88 37.18 -18.52
CA ALA A 111 -25.65 37.72 -19.86
C ALA A 111 -24.46 38.70 -19.91
N GLU A 112 -24.08 39.29 -18.78
CA GLU A 112 -22.91 40.14 -18.69
C GLU A 112 -21.60 39.37 -18.88
N TYR A 113 -21.57 38.09 -18.51
CA TYR A 113 -20.39 37.23 -18.66
C TYR A 113 -19.88 37.17 -20.12
N PRO A 114 -20.69 36.77 -21.13
CA PRO A 114 -20.24 36.78 -22.52
C PRO A 114 -19.81 38.17 -23.01
N LEU A 115 -20.43 39.25 -22.53
CA LEU A 115 -20.02 40.60 -22.94
C LEU A 115 -18.57 40.88 -22.55
N PHE A 116 -18.20 40.61 -21.30
CA PHE A 116 -16.84 40.85 -20.83
C PHE A 116 -15.83 39.87 -21.40
N LEU A 117 -16.19 38.60 -21.59
CA LEU A 117 -15.33 37.62 -22.26
C LEU A 117 -14.96 38.08 -23.67
N TRP A 118 -15.95 38.41 -24.48
CA TRP A 118 -15.73 38.78 -25.88
C TRP A 118 -15.14 40.19 -26.03
N ALA A 119 -15.46 41.12 -25.12
CA ALA A 119 -14.80 42.43 -25.07
C ALA A 119 -13.30 42.29 -24.73
N ALA A 120 -12.95 41.42 -23.76
CA ALA A 120 -11.57 41.13 -23.43
C ALA A 120 -10.82 40.51 -24.62
N ALA A 121 -11.42 39.50 -25.27
CA ALA A 121 -10.86 38.87 -26.46
C ALA A 121 -10.61 39.88 -27.59
N LYS A 122 -11.55 40.80 -27.85
CA LYS A 122 -11.39 41.87 -28.86
C LYS A 122 -10.25 42.83 -28.53
N LEU A 123 -10.07 43.16 -27.24
CA LEU A 123 -9.03 44.05 -26.76
C LEU A 123 -7.64 43.40 -26.73
N GLY A 124 -7.56 42.06 -26.85
CA GLY A 124 -6.37 41.32 -26.47
C GLY A 124 -6.07 41.40 -24.97
N ALA A 125 -7.08 41.71 -24.14
CA ALA A 125 -6.99 41.71 -22.69
C ALA A 125 -7.22 40.30 -22.14
N VAL A 126 -6.71 40.04 -20.93
CA VAL A 126 -6.85 38.75 -20.25
C VAL A 126 -8.13 38.75 -19.42
N PHE A 127 -9.03 37.82 -19.71
CA PHE A 127 -10.26 37.66 -18.96
C PHE A 127 -10.02 36.79 -17.71
N CYS A 128 -10.45 37.25 -16.54
CA CYS A 128 -10.23 36.56 -15.26
C CYS A 128 -11.56 36.34 -14.54
N PRO A 129 -12.34 35.28 -14.85
CA PRO A 129 -13.60 35.01 -14.18
C PRO A 129 -13.37 34.41 -12.79
N LEU A 130 -13.93 35.06 -11.77
CA LEU A 130 -13.82 34.71 -10.35
C LEU A 130 -15.21 34.40 -9.78
N ASP A 131 -15.29 33.44 -8.86
CA ASP A 131 -16.57 33.04 -8.25
C ASP A 131 -17.08 34.15 -7.31
N PRO A 132 -18.28 34.71 -7.52
CA PRO A 132 -18.79 35.77 -6.64
C PRO A 132 -18.93 35.33 -5.17
N ARG A 133 -19.04 34.02 -4.90
CA ARG A 133 -19.15 33.50 -3.53
C ARG A 133 -17.88 33.64 -2.70
N VAL A 134 -16.72 33.78 -3.35
CA VAL A 134 -15.42 33.85 -2.65
C VAL A 134 -14.87 35.28 -2.58
N ILE A 135 -15.66 36.27 -3.00
CA ILE A 135 -15.22 37.68 -3.01
C ILE A 135 -14.82 38.18 -1.62
N THR A 136 -15.51 37.72 -0.56
CA THR A 136 -15.22 38.10 0.83
C THR A 136 -14.13 37.24 1.48
N THR A 137 -14.07 35.95 1.15
CA THR A 137 -13.15 34.99 1.79
C THR A 137 -11.75 35.06 1.17
N ASP A 138 -11.68 35.06 -0.17
CA ASP A 138 -10.43 34.91 -0.93
C ASP A 138 -10.18 36.05 -1.93
N GLY A 139 -11.13 36.99 -2.06
CA GLY A 139 -11.09 38.05 -3.07
C GLY A 139 -9.79 38.86 -3.04
N THR A 140 -9.26 39.19 -1.86
CA THR A 140 -7.99 39.94 -1.74
C THR A 140 -6.82 39.18 -2.38
N ALA A 141 -6.72 37.87 -2.11
CA ALA A 141 -5.65 37.04 -2.64
C ALA A 141 -5.79 36.84 -4.16
N LEU A 142 -7.01 36.59 -4.64
CA LEU A 142 -7.30 36.42 -6.07
C LEU A 142 -7.03 37.71 -6.86
N LEU A 143 -7.40 38.87 -6.32
CA LEU A 143 -7.15 40.17 -6.93
C LEU A 143 -5.67 40.54 -6.89
N ALA A 144 -4.95 40.21 -5.82
CA ALA A 144 -3.50 40.38 -5.77
C ALA A 144 -2.79 39.53 -6.84
N ALA A 145 -3.16 38.24 -6.95
CA ALA A 145 -2.59 37.32 -7.92
C ALA A 145 -2.86 37.75 -9.37
N THR A 146 -4.07 38.22 -9.67
CA THR A 146 -4.43 38.67 -11.03
C THR A 146 -3.95 40.08 -11.36
N SER A 147 -3.78 40.94 -10.36
CA SER A 147 -3.43 42.37 -10.51
C SER A 147 -4.24 43.06 -11.61
N PRO A 148 -5.59 43.12 -11.50
CA PRO A 148 -6.45 43.55 -12.59
C PRO A 148 -6.50 45.06 -12.77
N THR A 149 -6.60 45.48 -14.03
CA THR A 149 -6.84 46.89 -14.42
C THR A 149 -8.32 47.25 -14.32
N VAL A 150 -9.20 46.25 -14.50
CA VAL A 150 -10.66 46.40 -14.42
C VAL A 150 -11.21 45.32 -13.49
N ILE A 151 -12.10 45.72 -12.56
CA ILE A 151 -12.87 44.79 -11.73
C ILE A 151 -14.35 45.00 -12.00
N VAL A 152 -15.04 43.90 -12.25
CA VAL A 152 -16.49 43.87 -12.50
C VAL A 152 -17.17 43.07 -11.41
N VAL A 153 -18.27 43.60 -10.87
CA VAL A 153 -19.15 42.92 -9.92
C VAL A 153 -20.58 42.88 -10.46
N GLN A 154 -21.34 41.85 -10.09
CA GLN A 154 -22.71 41.71 -10.58
C GLN A 154 -23.62 42.88 -10.16
N ASP A 155 -23.61 43.24 -8.87
CA ASP A 155 -24.59 44.13 -8.27
C ASP A 155 -24.01 44.85 -7.04
N GLU A 156 -24.85 45.65 -6.36
CA GLU A 156 -24.52 46.40 -5.15
C GLU A 156 -23.95 45.49 -4.04
N ALA A 157 -24.46 44.26 -3.90
CA ALA A 157 -23.95 43.32 -2.89
C ALA A 157 -22.52 42.87 -3.21
N GLY A 158 -22.23 42.61 -4.48
CA GLY A 158 -20.86 42.37 -4.95
C GLY A 158 -19.94 43.58 -4.75
N ALA A 159 -20.44 44.79 -5.02
CA ALA A 159 -19.69 46.03 -4.82
C ALA A 159 -19.35 46.26 -3.34
N ALA A 160 -20.30 46.04 -2.43
CA ALA A 160 -20.11 46.17 -1.00
C ALA A 160 -19.17 45.09 -0.41
N SER A 161 -19.08 43.94 -1.07
CA SER A 161 -18.25 42.81 -0.64
C SER A 161 -16.81 42.86 -1.17
N LEU A 162 -16.50 43.81 -2.06
CA LEU A 162 -15.17 43.93 -2.66
C LEU A 162 -14.16 44.42 -1.60
N PRO A 163 -13.00 43.76 -1.44
CA PRO A 163 -11.99 44.18 -0.48
C PRO A 163 -11.33 45.51 -0.87
N SER A 164 -10.80 46.23 0.11
CA SER A 164 -10.02 47.45 -0.12
C SER A 164 -8.74 47.13 -0.91
N LEU A 165 -8.48 47.91 -1.97
CA LEU A 165 -7.35 47.69 -2.87
C LEU A 165 -6.26 48.77 -2.70
N PRO A 166 -4.97 48.40 -2.78
CA PRO A 166 -3.85 49.34 -2.63
C PRO A 166 -3.71 50.33 -3.79
N SER A 167 -4.21 50.00 -4.98
CA SER A 167 -4.32 50.90 -6.14
C SER A 167 -5.72 50.72 -6.75
N PRO A 168 -6.47 51.80 -7.09
CA PRO A 168 -7.84 51.66 -7.55
C PRO A 168 -7.88 51.21 -9.02
N PRO A 169 -8.40 50.00 -9.33
CA PRO A 169 -8.70 49.62 -10.70
C PRO A 169 -9.97 50.34 -11.19
N PHE A 170 -10.27 50.24 -12.49
CA PHE A 170 -11.55 50.69 -13.01
C PHE A 170 -12.67 49.75 -12.54
N LEU A 171 -13.60 50.25 -11.72
CA LEU A 171 -14.65 49.47 -11.09
C LEU A 171 -15.97 49.57 -11.87
N ILE A 172 -16.55 48.41 -12.20
CA ILE A 172 -17.80 48.32 -12.97
C ILE A 172 -18.83 47.48 -12.20
N GLN A 173 -20.07 47.98 -12.14
CA GLN A 173 -21.22 47.28 -11.59
C GLN A 173 -22.22 46.98 -12.71
N CYS A 174 -22.63 45.72 -12.85
CA CYS A 174 -23.50 45.30 -13.95
C CYS A 174 -24.97 45.70 -13.75
N SER A 175 -25.49 45.53 -12.53
CA SER A 175 -26.92 45.66 -12.24
C SER A 175 -27.18 46.25 -10.85
N GLY A 176 -28.43 46.62 -10.56
CA GLY A 176 -28.84 47.21 -9.28
C GLY A 176 -28.62 48.73 -9.19
N PRO A 177 -28.91 49.35 -8.03
CA PRO A 177 -28.77 50.79 -7.81
C PRO A 177 -27.30 51.26 -7.97
N PRO A 178 -27.05 52.47 -8.52
CA PRO A 178 -25.70 52.99 -8.68
C PRO A 178 -24.94 53.14 -7.35
N THR A 179 -23.72 52.60 -7.28
CA THR A 179 -22.81 52.77 -6.13
C THR A 179 -21.82 53.91 -6.41
N PRO A 180 -21.54 54.85 -5.47
CA PRO A 180 -20.74 56.07 -5.73
C PRO A 180 -19.33 55.87 -6.32
N THR A 181 -18.73 54.68 -6.15
CA THR A 181 -17.38 54.34 -6.62
C THR A 181 -17.35 53.42 -7.84
N PHE A 182 -18.50 52.91 -8.29
CA PHE A 182 -18.60 51.98 -9.40
C PHE A 182 -19.27 52.63 -10.61
N THR A 183 -18.74 52.38 -11.80
CA THR A 183 -19.36 52.81 -13.05
C THR A 183 -20.44 51.79 -13.45
N PRO A 184 -21.70 52.20 -13.69
CA PRO A 184 -22.75 51.26 -14.12
C PRO A 184 -22.48 50.78 -15.55
N LEU A 185 -22.63 49.48 -15.81
CA LEU A 185 -22.38 48.86 -17.13
C LEU A 185 -23.19 49.53 -18.25
N SER A 186 -24.44 49.92 -17.98
CA SER A 186 -25.30 50.61 -18.96
C SER A 186 -24.66 51.87 -19.53
N SER A 187 -23.88 52.62 -18.73
CA SER A 187 -23.16 53.82 -19.18
C SER A 187 -21.96 53.52 -20.09
N LEU A 188 -21.50 52.27 -20.13
CA LEU A 188 -20.37 51.81 -20.94
C LEU A 188 -20.81 51.23 -22.28
N LEU A 189 -22.09 50.87 -22.40
CA LEU A 189 -22.70 50.26 -23.59
C LEU A 189 -23.33 51.31 -24.52
N SER A 190 -23.32 52.59 -24.18
CA SER A 190 -23.91 53.64 -25.03
C SER A 190 -23.24 53.69 -26.41
N PRO A 191 -24.02 53.82 -27.51
CA PRO A 191 -23.54 53.72 -28.89
C PRO A 191 -22.73 54.94 -29.38
N THR A 192 -22.16 55.75 -28.49
CA THR A 192 -21.36 56.90 -28.89
C THR A 192 -20.01 56.41 -29.43
N PRO A 193 -19.69 56.59 -30.72
CA PRO A 193 -18.40 56.16 -31.26
C PRO A 193 -17.27 56.86 -30.50
N PRO A 194 -16.18 56.16 -30.12
CA PRO A 194 -15.07 56.79 -29.46
C PRO A 194 -14.50 57.90 -30.36
N LEU A 195 -14.16 59.05 -29.78
CA LEU A 195 -13.55 60.19 -30.49
C LEU A 195 -12.25 59.80 -31.24
N ASN A 196 -11.60 58.71 -30.81
CA ASN A 196 -10.49 58.07 -31.50
C ASN A 196 -10.83 56.58 -31.70
N PRO A 197 -11.19 56.13 -32.91
CA PRO A 197 -11.27 54.69 -33.18
C PRO A 197 -9.92 54.05 -32.89
N ILE A 198 -9.94 52.85 -32.30
CA ILE A 198 -8.75 52.06 -32.03
C ILE A 198 -8.00 51.92 -33.37
N PRO A 199 -6.77 52.45 -33.52
CA PRO A 199 -5.96 52.10 -34.68
C PRO A 199 -5.80 50.59 -34.65
N ALA A 200 -6.02 49.89 -35.78
CA ALA A 200 -5.89 48.44 -35.87
C ALA A 200 -4.65 48.01 -35.10
N SER A 201 -4.85 47.48 -33.89
CA SER A 201 -3.73 47.12 -33.03
C SER A 201 -2.94 46.06 -33.77
N SER A 202 -1.63 45.99 -33.53
CA SER A 202 -0.84 44.85 -33.97
C SER A 202 -1.64 43.55 -33.68
N PRO A 203 -1.71 42.61 -34.62
CA PRO A 203 -2.49 41.38 -34.44
C PRO A 203 -2.15 40.74 -33.09
N VAL A 204 -3.17 40.43 -32.29
CA VAL A 204 -2.97 39.70 -31.03
C VAL A 204 -2.43 38.33 -31.41
N PRO A 205 -1.23 37.93 -30.97
CA PRO A 205 -0.70 36.62 -31.31
C PRO A 205 -1.53 35.54 -30.62
N HIS A 206 -1.73 34.39 -31.27
CA HIS A 206 -2.45 33.25 -30.69
C HIS A 206 -1.78 32.70 -29.41
N SER A 207 -0.50 32.98 -29.21
CA SER A 207 0.24 32.67 -27.98
C SER A 207 0.03 33.69 -26.84
N ALA A 208 -0.69 34.79 -27.07
CA ALA A 208 -1.05 35.73 -26.01
C ALA A 208 -2.04 35.10 -25.01
N LEU A 209 -1.93 35.49 -23.74
CA LEU A 209 -2.86 35.11 -22.69
C LEU A 209 -4.25 35.67 -22.97
N ALA A 210 -5.26 34.82 -22.85
CA ALA A 210 -6.66 35.14 -23.09
C ALA A 210 -7.52 34.96 -21.83
N LEU A 211 -7.20 33.97 -21.00
CA LEU A 211 -7.98 33.60 -19.82
C LEU A 211 -7.05 33.24 -18.66
N ILE A 212 -7.35 33.73 -17.45
CA ILE A 212 -6.79 33.17 -16.21
C ILE A 212 -7.96 32.62 -15.39
N ILE A 213 -7.92 31.32 -15.14
CA ILE A 213 -8.92 30.65 -14.31
C ILE A 213 -8.26 30.03 -13.09
N PHE A 214 -8.95 30.02 -11.96
CA PHE A 214 -8.40 29.48 -10.72
C PHE A 214 -8.88 28.05 -10.46
N THR A 215 -7.97 27.20 -9.98
CA THR A 215 -8.32 25.83 -9.59
C THR A 215 -9.28 25.85 -8.38
N SER A 216 -10.12 24.82 -8.25
CA SER A 216 -11.17 24.74 -7.21
C SER A 216 -10.67 24.56 -5.77
N GLY A 217 -9.36 24.70 -5.50
CA GLY A 217 -8.77 24.76 -4.15
C GLY A 217 -9.00 23.53 -3.26
N THR A 218 -9.08 22.31 -3.81
CA THR A 218 -9.39 21.11 -3.00
C THR A 218 -8.27 20.66 -2.05
N THR A 219 -7.04 21.16 -2.23
CA THR A 219 -5.84 20.71 -1.50
C THR A 219 -4.87 21.85 -1.10
N SER A 220 -5.12 23.09 -1.51
CA SER A 220 -4.29 24.28 -1.24
C SER A 220 -5.04 25.55 -1.67
N ALA A 221 -4.44 26.73 -1.50
CA ALA A 221 -4.93 27.97 -2.11
C ALA A 221 -5.16 27.80 -3.63
N PRO A 222 -6.20 28.42 -4.23
CA PRO A 222 -6.47 28.37 -5.66
C PRO A 222 -5.27 28.83 -6.50
N LYS A 223 -4.88 28.01 -7.48
CA LYS A 223 -3.77 28.31 -8.40
C LYS A 223 -4.28 28.92 -9.70
N GLY A 224 -3.65 29.98 -10.17
CA GLY A 224 -4.00 30.63 -11.44
C GLY A 224 -3.49 29.82 -12.64
N CYS A 225 -4.39 29.45 -13.55
CA CYS A 225 -4.10 28.74 -14.78
C CYS A 225 -4.16 29.72 -15.97
N PRO A 226 -3.01 30.21 -16.48
CA PRO A 226 -2.95 31.14 -17.60
C PRO A 226 -3.11 30.40 -18.94
N HIS A 227 -4.26 30.57 -19.57
CA HIS A 227 -4.58 30.03 -20.89
C HIS A 227 -4.34 31.05 -21.99
N THR A 228 -3.64 30.63 -23.04
CA THR A 228 -3.49 31.40 -24.27
C THR A 228 -4.72 31.22 -25.16
N HIS A 229 -4.83 32.04 -26.21
CA HIS A 229 -5.85 31.80 -27.23
C HIS A 229 -5.73 30.40 -27.85
N SER A 230 -4.50 29.99 -28.20
CA SER A 230 -4.22 28.65 -28.72
C SER A 230 -4.72 27.52 -27.82
N HIS A 231 -4.55 27.66 -26.49
CA HIS A 231 -5.04 26.67 -25.54
C HIS A 231 -6.55 26.50 -25.60
N LEU A 232 -7.29 27.60 -25.56
CA LEU A 232 -8.76 27.56 -25.55
C LEU A 232 -9.32 27.06 -26.87
N LEU A 233 -8.68 27.41 -27.99
CA LEU A 233 -9.03 26.90 -29.32
C LEU A 233 -8.84 25.39 -29.41
N ALA A 234 -7.70 24.88 -28.92
CA ALA A 234 -7.45 23.45 -28.89
C ALA A 234 -8.44 22.70 -27.97
N GLN A 235 -8.70 23.22 -26.77
CA GLN A 235 -9.64 22.63 -25.81
C GLN A 235 -11.10 22.61 -26.30
N THR A 236 -11.46 23.57 -27.16
CA THR A 236 -12.82 23.70 -27.71
C THR A 236 -12.93 23.19 -29.14
N HIS A 237 -11.87 22.52 -29.63
CA HIS A 237 -11.87 21.86 -30.94
C HIS A 237 -13.01 20.82 -31.02
N GLN A 238 -13.59 20.66 -32.20
CA GLN A 238 -14.77 19.81 -32.36
C GLN A 238 -14.33 18.37 -32.65
N TYR A 239 -14.55 17.47 -31.69
CA TYR A 239 -14.15 16.06 -31.81
C TYR A 239 -15.35 15.08 -31.89
N ASP A 240 -16.57 15.61 -31.83
CA ASP A 240 -17.81 14.83 -31.89
C ASP A 240 -18.91 15.68 -32.54
N ALA A 241 -18.72 15.97 -33.82
CA ALA A 241 -19.64 16.82 -34.58
C ALA A 241 -21.01 16.18 -34.75
N ASN A 242 -22.06 17.01 -34.76
CA ASN A 242 -23.32 16.58 -35.34
C ASN A 242 -23.12 16.36 -36.84
N LEU A 243 -23.62 15.23 -37.36
CA LEU A 243 -23.54 14.91 -38.79
C LEU A 243 -24.48 15.79 -39.62
N ASP A 244 -25.51 16.37 -38.99
CA ASP A 244 -26.36 17.37 -39.60
C ASP A 244 -25.81 18.78 -39.30
N PRO A 245 -25.22 19.47 -40.29
CA PRO A 245 -24.66 20.81 -40.11
C PRO A 245 -25.73 21.90 -40.00
N SER A 246 -27.01 21.57 -40.22
CA SER A 246 -28.14 22.50 -40.04
C SER A 246 -28.75 22.44 -38.64
N PHE A 247 -28.41 21.40 -37.87
CA PHE A 247 -28.87 21.25 -36.51
C PHE A 247 -28.11 22.20 -35.57
N VAL A 248 -28.86 22.99 -34.79
CA VAL A 248 -28.31 23.90 -33.79
C VAL A 248 -28.42 23.23 -32.43
N ASP A 249 -27.29 22.87 -31.84
CA ASP A 249 -27.26 22.34 -30.48
C ASP A 249 -27.53 23.48 -29.47
N ARG A 250 -28.13 23.14 -28.33
CA ARG A 250 -28.47 24.08 -27.25
C ARG A 250 -27.80 23.63 -25.98
N TRP A 251 -26.75 24.34 -25.61
CA TRP A 251 -25.85 24.00 -24.52
C TRP A 251 -26.35 24.60 -23.20
N LEU A 252 -26.87 23.77 -22.32
CA LEU A 252 -27.29 24.20 -20.99
C LEU A 252 -26.08 24.27 -20.05
N VAL A 253 -25.80 25.46 -19.53
CA VAL A 253 -24.67 25.75 -18.64
C VAL A 253 -25.19 26.18 -17.27
N HIS A 254 -25.34 25.20 -16.37
CA HIS A 254 -25.68 25.42 -14.96
C HIS A 254 -24.47 25.42 -14.02
N THR A 255 -23.28 25.10 -14.55
CA THR A 255 -22.03 25.07 -13.78
C THR A 255 -21.51 26.50 -13.68
N PRO A 256 -20.85 26.89 -12.57
CA PRO A 256 -20.44 28.28 -12.41
C PRO A 256 -19.45 28.69 -13.50
N SER A 257 -19.68 29.85 -14.10
CA SER A 257 -18.91 30.43 -15.21
C SER A 257 -17.46 30.80 -14.85
N SER A 258 -17.08 30.69 -13.57
CA SER A 258 -15.70 30.78 -13.09
C SER A 258 -14.92 29.46 -13.18
N HIS A 259 -15.50 28.38 -13.69
CA HIS A 259 -14.84 27.09 -13.88
C HIS A 259 -14.63 26.75 -15.36
N ILE A 260 -13.46 26.20 -15.70
CA ILE A 260 -13.06 25.95 -17.09
C ILE A 260 -14.08 25.11 -17.87
N PHE A 261 -14.80 24.24 -17.15
CA PHE A 261 -15.79 23.37 -17.77
C PHE A 261 -16.97 24.14 -18.35
N ALA A 262 -17.46 25.16 -17.62
CA ALA A 262 -18.48 26.09 -18.10
C ALA A 262 -17.94 26.96 -19.25
N VAL A 263 -16.73 27.50 -19.07
CA VAL A 263 -16.08 28.35 -20.09
C VAL A 263 -15.95 27.62 -21.42
N ASN A 264 -15.43 26.39 -21.41
CA ASN A 264 -15.23 25.61 -22.63
C ASN A 264 -16.54 25.15 -23.27
N HIS A 265 -17.59 24.87 -22.50
CA HIS A 265 -18.91 24.59 -23.07
C HIS A 265 -19.47 25.80 -23.79
N MET A 266 -19.40 26.98 -23.17
CA MET A 266 -19.88 28.21 -23.79
C MET A 266 -19.07 28.59 -25.03
N ILE A 267 -17.73 28.55 -24.96
CA ILE A 267 -16.87 28.85 -26.12
C ILE A 267 -17.09 27.84 -27.24
N ARG A 268 -17.22 26.54 -26.94
CA ARG A 268 -17.49 25.51 -27.95
C ARG A 268 -18.84 25.71 -28.61
N ALA A 269 -19.90 26.00 -27.83
CA ALA A 269 -21.20 26.35 -28.38
C ALA A 269 -21.08 27.55 -29.33
N TRP A 270 -20.44 28.62 -28.86
CA TRP A 270 -20.32 29.83 -29.65
C TRP A 270 -19.50 29.65 -30.94
N ARG A 271 -18.42 28.87 -30.88
CA ARG A 271 -17.59 28.47 -32.02
C ARG A 271 -18.36 27.69 -33.09
N LEU A 272 -19.38 26.94 -32.67
CA LEU A 272 -20.19 26.10 -33.56
C LEU A 272 -21.44 26.79 -34.13
N ALA A 273 -21.64 28.07 -33.80
CA ALA A 273 -22.90 28.79 -34.07
C ALA A 273 -24.12 28.23 -33.29
N ASP A 274 -23.87 27.60 -32.13
CA ASP A 274 -24.89 27.03 -31.23
C ASP A 274 -25.37 28.03 -30.16
N ALA A 275 -26.47 27.70 -29.46
CA ALA A 275 -27.03 28.52 -28.40
C ALA A 275 -26.56 28.08 -27.00
N VAL A 276 -26.34 29.03 -26.09
CA VAL A 276 -26.09 28.78 -24.66
C VAL A 276 -27.35 29.08 -23.84
N ILE A 277 -27.75 28.16 -22.95
CA ILE A 277 -28.85 28.37 -22.00
C ILE A 277 -28.28 28.51 -20.59
N LEU A 278 -28.55 29.63 -19.95
CA LEU A 278 -28.23 29.91 -18.54
C LEU A 278 -29.53 29.85 -17.71
N PRO A 279 -29.82 28.71 -17.07
CA PRO A 279 -31.11 28.52 -16.40
C PRO A 279 -31.26 29.37 -15.13
N ALA A 280 -30.18 29.66 -14.41
CA ALA A 280 -30.19 30.40 -13.15
C ALA A 280 -28.82 31.04 -12.87
N LYS A 281 -28.76 31.98 -11.90
CA LYS A 281 -27.51 32.61 -11.41
C LYS A 281 -26.50 31.57 -10.92
N THR A 282 -26.99 30.58 -10.19
CA THR A 282 -26.25 29.48 -9.57
C THR A 282 -26.99 28.18 -9.86
N PHE A 283 -26.35 27.04 -9.60
CA PHE A 283 -26.97 25.73 -9.83
C PHE A 283 -28.32 25.62 -9.10
N SER A 284 -29.36 25.28 -9.86
CA SER A 284 -30.70 25.00 -9.38
C SER A 284 -31.25 23.82 -10.16
N VAL A 285 -31.71 22.79 -9.44
CA VAL A 285 -32.29 21.57 -10.02
C VAL A 285 -33.52 21.93 -10.83
N GLN A 286 -34.47 22.66 -10.23
CA GLN A 286 -35.70 23.09 -10.89
C GLN A 286 -35.41 23.92 -12.15
N ALA A 287 -34.53 24.93 -12.05
CA ALA A 287 -34.22 25.77 -13.20
C ALA A 287 -33.51 24.99 -14.32
N THR A 288 -32.66 24.02 -13.97
CA THR A 288 -32.03 23.12 -14.94
C THR A 288 -33.09 22.31 -15.68
N LEU A 289 -34.04 21.69 -14.96
CA LEU A 289 -35.14 20.93 -15.56
C LEU A 289 -36.02 21.81 -16.46
N ASP A 290 -36.30 23.04 -16.03
CA ASP A 290 -37.01 24.03 -16.84
C ASP A 290 -36.23 24.39 -18.12
N GLY A 291 -34.92 24.59 -18.04
CA GLY A 291 -34.09 24.82 -19.22
C GLY A 291 -34.03 23.63 -20.18
N LEU A 292 -34.00 22.41 -19.66
CA LEU A 292 -34.07 21.20 -20.49
C LEU A 292 -35.43 21.06 -21.18
N ALA A 293 -36.52 21.23 -20.45
CA ALA A 293 -37.87 20.94 -20.95
C ALA A 293 -38.48 22.08 -21.77
N LYS A 294 -38.31 23.34 -21.34
CA LYS A 294 -38.92 24.52 -21.98
C LYS A 294 -38.03 25.09 -23.09
N GLU A 295 -36.72 25.12 -22.85
CA GLU A 295 -35.74 25.66 -23.80
C GLU A 295 -35.06 24.58 -24.65
N GLY A 296 -35.41 23.30 -24.46
CA GLY A 296 -34.98 22.21 -25.33
C GLY A 296 -33.46 21.99 -25.32
N GLY A 297 -32.82 22.10 -24.15
CA GLY A 297 -31.38 21.84 -24.01
C GLY A 297 -30.98 20.47 -24.55
N THR A 298 -30.05 20.44 -25.51
CA THR A 298 -29.59 19.21 -26.20
C THR A 298 -28.26 18.71 -25.65
N ILE A 299 -27.44 19.60 -25.09
CA ILE A 299 -26.16 19.24 -24.48
C ILE A 299 -26.10 19.85 -23.08
N MET A 300 -25.73 19.04 -22.10
CA MET A 300 -25.34 19.55 -20.78
C MET A 300 -24.18 18.74 -20.25
N SER A 301 -23.20 19.39 -19.65
CA SER A 301 -22.23 18.66 -18.83
C SER A 301 -22.83 18.35 -17.46
N ALA A 302 -22.44 17.22 -16.88
CA ALA A 302 -22.87 16.86 -15.54
C ALA A 302 -21.78 16.13 -14.76
N VAL A 303 -21.95 16.12 -13.45
CA VAL A 303 -21.35 15.14 -12.54
C VAL A 303 -22.44 14.13 -12.14
N PRO A 304 -22.11 12.88 -11.77
CA PRO A 304 -23.10 11.87 -11.36
C PRO A 304 -24.10 12.34 -10.29
N THR A 305 -23.63 13.10 -9.30
CA THR A 305 -24.49 13.65 -8.23
C THR A 305 -25.57 14.58 -8.77
N LEU A 306 -25.26 15.34 -9.81
CA LEU A 306 -26.19 16.26 -10.46
C LEU A 306 -27.29 15.49 -11.21
N VAL A 307 -26.92 14.44 -11.95
CA VAL A 307 -27.86 13.57 -12.66
C VAL A 307 -28.88 12.97 -11.69
N LYS A 308 -28.39 12.45 -10.56
CA LYS A 308 -29.24 11.88 -9.49
C LYS A 308 -30.16 12.94 -8.87
N ALA A 309 -29.66 14.17 -8.66
CA ALA A 309 -30.47 15.26 -8.13
C ALA A 309 -31.60 15.68 -9.10
N LEU A 310 -31.35 15.69 -10.42
CA LEU A 310 -32.37 15.97 -11.43
C LEU A 310 -33.46 14.88 -11.45
N LEU A 311 -33.06 13.61 -11.41
CA LEU A 311 -33.98 12.47 -11.44
C LEU A 311 -34.83 12.34 -10.18
N GLY A 312 -34.26 12.70 -9.02
CA GLY A 312 -34.95 12.66 -7.74
C GLY A 312 -35.84 13.88 -7.45
N HIS A 313 -35.90 14.87 -8.34
CA HIS A 313 -36.69 16.07 -8.11
C HIS A 313 -38.20 15.78 -8.27
N PRO A 314 -39.08 16.24 -7.36
CA PRO A 314 -40.53 15.99 -7.45
C PRO A 314 -41.15 16.45 -8.78
N ASP A 315 -40.66 17.57 -9.31
CA ASP A 315 -41.14 18.17 -10.56
C ASP A 315 -40.37 17.70 -11.80
N PHE A 316 -39.72 16.53 -11.74
CA PHE A 316 -39.06 15.95 -12.91
C PHE A 316 -40.08 15.81 -14.06
N PRO A 317 -39.88 16.48 -15.22
CA PRO A 317 -40.90 16.59 -16.27
C PRO A 317 -41.15 15.28 -17.03
N GLY A 318 -40.36 14.23 -16.74
CA GLY A 318 -40.29 12.98 -17.48
C GLY A 318 -39.33 13.08 -18.65
N LYS A 319 -38.62 11.97 -18.94
CA LYS A 319 -37.62 11.89 -20.02
C LYS A 319 -38.15 12.27 -21.41
N GLU A 320 -39.44 12.00 -21.67
CA GLU A 320 -40.09 12.29 -22.96
C GLU A 320 -40.18 13.79 -23.28
N LYS A 321 -40.04 14.66 -22.27
CA LYS A 321 -40.04 16.12 -22.43
C LYS A 321 -38.63 16.70 -22.54
N ILE A 322 -37.60 15.88 -22.42
CA ILE A 322 -36.19 16.28 -22.46
C ILE A 322 -35.62 15.82 -23.80
N LYS A 323 -34.85 16.69 -24.46
CA LYS A 323 -34.28 16.45 -25.80
C LYS A 323 -32.75 16.31 -25.76
N LEU A 324 -32.23 15.73 -24.67
CA LEU A 324 -30.80 15.60 -24.48
C LEU A 324 -30.21 14.63 -25.50
N ARG A 325 -29.17 15.10 -26.18
CA ARG A 325 -28.41 14.35 -27.17
C ARG A 325 -27.11 13.82 -26.58
N LEU A 326 -26.44 14.66 -25.79
CA LEU A 326 -25.16 14.32 -25.22
C LEU A 326 -25.03 14.87 -23.80
N ILE A 327 -24.61 13.99 -22.89
CA ILE A 327 -24.13 14.37 -21.56
C ILE A 327 -22.64 14.01 -21.44
N PRO A 328 -21.71 14.97 -21.62
CA PRO A 328 -20.33 14.77 -21.20
C PRO A 328 -20.31 14.72 -19.67
N ILE A 329 -19.99 13.54 -19.12
CA ILE A 329 -19.98 13.30 -17.69
C ILE A 329 -18.54 13.12 -17.21
N GLY A 330 -18.16 13.84 -16.16
CA GLY A 330 -16.76 13.87 -15.74
C GLY A 330 -16.56 14.47 -14.36
N GLY A 331 -15.31 14.77 -14.04
CA GLY A 331 -14.93 15.40 -12.77
C GLY A 331 -14.94 14.48 -11.54
N THR A 332 -15.34 13.22 -11.72
CA THR A 332 -15.22 12.10 -10.78
C THR A 332 -15.16 10.80 -11.58
N VAL A 333 -15.03 9.68 -10.87
CA VAL A 333 -15.12 8.34 -11.44
C VAL A 333 -16.54 8.08 -11.93
N ILE A 334 -16.67 7.59 -13.16
CA ILE A 334 -17.95 7.35 -13.81
C ILE A 334 -18.24 5.86 -13.84
N THR A 335 -19.40 5.47 -13.34
CA THR A 335 -19.85 4.07 -13.29
C THR A 335 -20.79 3.75 -14.46
N PRO A 336 -21.00 2.46 -14.80
CA PRO A 336 -22.02 2.06 -15.77
C PRO A 336 -23.41 2.59 -15.40
N GLU A 337 -23.73 2.61 -14.10
CA GLU A 337 -25.02 3.11 -13.60
C GLU A 337 -25.19 4.60 -13.88
N ASP A 338 -24.13 5.41 -13.79
CA ASP A 338 -24.22 6.84 -14.08
C ASP A 338 -24.55 7.08 -15.57
N ILE A 339 -23.96 6.30 -16.49
CA ILE A 339 -24.32 6.31 -17.91
C ILE A 339 -25.76 5.86 -18.12
N ARG A 340 -26.19 4.81 -17.43
CA ARG A 340 -27.57 4.32 -17.50
C ARG A 340 -28.57 5.37 -17.02
N LEU A 341 -28.31 6.04 -15.90
CA LEU A 341 -29.16 7.12 -15.38
C LEU A 341 -29.25 8.31 -16.35
N CYS A 342 -28.16 8.63 -17.06
CA CYS A 342 -28.18 9.62 -18.12
C CYS A 342 -29.09 9.21 -19.28
N LYS A 343 -28.91 7.99 -19.81
CA LYS A 343 -29.62 7.54 -21.01
C LYS A 343 -31.07 7.16 -20.71
N GLU A 344 -31.29 6.26 -19.77
CA GLU A 344 -32.62 5.71 -19.47
C GLU A 344 -33.43 6.62 -18.54
N GLY A 345 -32.76 7.30 -17.60
CA GLY A 345 -33.40 8.19 -16.63
C GLY A 345 -33.72 9.55 -17.23
N LEU A 346 -32.69 10.28 -17.69
CA LEU A 346 -32.88 11.63 -18.26
C LEU A 346 -33.30 11.63 -19.73
N GLY A 347 -33.21 10.49 -20.42
CA GLY A 347 -33.56 10.38 -21.83
C GLY A 347 -32.48 10.87 -22.79
N ALA A 348 -31.21 10.95 -22.35
CA ALA A 348 -30.12 11.36 -23.23
C ALA A 348 -29.86 10.30 -24.32
N GLU A 349 -29.65 10.71 -25.58
CA GLU A 349 -29.23 9.78 -26.64
C GLU A 349 -27.92 9.08 -26.26
N ASP A 350 -26.93 9.85 -25.77
CA ASP A 350 -25.67 9.33 -25.26
C ASP A 350 -25.12 10.11 -24.06
N ALA A 351 -24.26 9.44 -23.30
CA ALA A 351 -23.44 10.03 -22.27
C ALA A 351 -22.01 9.50 -22.41
N VAL A 352 -21.02 10.38 -22.32
CA VAL A 352 -19.61 10.04 -22.56
C VAL A 352 -18.73 10.50 -21.42
N GLN A 353 -17.76 9.67 -21.05
CA GLN A 353 -16.77 9.98 -20.04
C GLN A 353 -15.84 11.09 -20.55
N ALA A 354 -15.56 12.08 -19.70
CA ALA A 354 -14.62 13.16 -19.98
C ALA A 354 -13.62 13.31 -18.83
N PHE A 355 -12.33 13.33 -19.17
CA PHE A 355 -11.25 13.60 -18.25
C PHE A 355 -10.53 14.90 -18.65
N GLY A 356 -10.24 15.72 -17.64
CA GLY A 356 -9.56 17.00 -17.81
C GLY A 356 -9.46 17.76 -16.48
N MET A 357 -8.61 18.77 -16.48
CA MET A 357 -8.31 19.62 -15.33
C MET A 357 -8.24 21.10 -15.74
N SER A 358 -8.11 22.02 -14.77
CA SER A 358 -8.16 23.47 -15.08
C SER A 358 -7.05 23.91 -16.02
N GLU A 359 -6.00 23.11 -16.11
CA GLU A 359 -4.78 23.27 -16.86
C GLU A 359 -4.92 22.83 -18.35
N GLY A 360 -6.01 22.16 -18.75
CA GLY A 360 -6.21 21.74 -20.14
C GLY A 360 -7.49 20.98 -20.51
N ALA A 361 -8.61 21.16 -19.79
CA ALA A 361 -9.81 20.33 -19.96
C ALA A 361 -10.62 20.58 -21.25
N PRO A 362 -11.25 19.55 -21.84
CA PRO A 362 -10.97 18.12 -21.67
C PRO A 362 -9.71 17.71 -22.42
N THR A 363 -8.98 16.72 -21.90
CA THR A 363 -7.82 16.12 -22.57
C THR A 363 -8.11 14.74 -23.13
N LEU A 364 -8.93 13.95 -22.44
CA LEU A 364 -9.32 12.60 -22.85
C LEU A 364 -10.85 12.47 -22.83
N SER A 365 -11.41 11.87 -23.87
CA SER A 365 -12.84 11.54 -23.93
C SER A 365 -13.11 10.51 -25.04
N TRP A 366 -14.38 10.26 -25.32
CA TRP A 366 -14.83 9.34 -26.36
C TRP A 366 -15.62 10.09 -27.44
N PRO A 367 -15.31 9.88 -28.73
CA PRO A 367 -16.27 10.13 -29.80
C PRO A 367 -17.46 9.18 -29.64
N ARG A 368 -18.71 9.65 -29.72
CA ARG A 368 -19.91 8.78 -29.62
C ARG A 368 -19.93 7.65 -30.64
N GLN A 369 -19.30 7.87 -31.79
CA GLN A 369 -19.24 6.88 -32.87
C GLN A 369 -18.09 5.87 -32.73
N ASP A 370 -17.25 5.98 -31.69
CA ASP A 370 -16.14 5.04 -31.46
C ASP A 370 -16.67 3.61 -31.24
N GLU A 371 -16.09 2.65 -31.97
CA GLU A 371 -16.49 1.25 -31.97
C GLU A 371 -16.37 0.58 -30.59
N LEU A 372 -15.35 0.94 -29.80
CA LEU A 372 -15.13 0.36 -28.47
C LEU A 372 -16.20 0.82 -27.47
N LEU A 373 -16.65 2.08 -27.62
CA LEU A 373 -17.73 2.63 -26.79
C LEU A 373 -19.08 1.98 -27.17
N LYS A 374 -19.36 1.86 -28.47
CA LYS A 374 -20.61 1.27 -28.97
C LYS A 374 -20.79 -0.20 -28.61
N ARG A 375 -19.73 -1.01 -28.77
CA ARG A 375 -19.76 -2.45 -28.47
C ARG A 375 -20.12 -2.76 -27.01
N ASN A 376 -19.87 -1.81 -26.11
CA ASN A 376 -20.13 -1.94 -24.68
C ASN A 376 -21.37 -1.17 -24.21
N GLY A 377 -22.32 -0.90 -25.11
CA GLY A 377 -23.60 -0.26 -24.75
C GLY A 377 -23.47 1.22 -24.34
N GLY A 378 -22.41 1.91 -24.78
CA GLY A 378 -22.20 3.33 -24.48
C GLY A 378 -21.37 3.60 -23.23
N TYR A 379 -20.78 2.58 -22.60
CA TYR A 379 -19.88 2.72 -21.45
C TYR A 379 -18.56 2.01 -21.69
N HIS A 380 -17.44 2.59 -21.20
CA HIS A 380 -16.15 1.92 -21.19
C HIS A 380 -15.45 2.10 -19.82
N LYS A 381 -14.63 1.11 -19.43
CA LYS A 381 -13.88 1.21 -18.15
C LYS A 381 -12.77 2.28 -18.20
N GLY A 382 -12.20 2.49 -19.38
CA GLY A 382 -11.25 3.57 -19.66
C GLY A 382 -11.94 4.92 -19.85
N VAL A 383 -11.23 6.01 -19.51
CA VAL A 383 -11.79 7.38 -19.58
C VAL A 383 -11.89 7.93 -20.99
N GLY A 384 -11.14 7.36 -21.95
CA GLY A 384 -11.15 7.79 -23.34
C GLY A 384 -9.79 7.70 -24.01
N LYS A 385 -9.74 8.27 -25.21
CA LYS A 385 -8.52 8.46 -26.01
C LYS A 385 -8.12 9.94 -26.00
N ALA A 386 -6.90 10.24 -26.45
CA ALA A 386 -6.45 11.62 -26.65
C ALA A 386 -7.36 12.37 -27.63
N LEU A 387 -7.87 13.53 -27.20
CA LEU A 387 -8.65 14.42 -28.08
C LEU A 387 -7.75 15.10 -29.12
N PRO A 388 -8.31 15.62 -30.23
CA PRO A 388 -7.55 16.39 -31.22
C PRO A 388 -6.71 17.50 -30.58
N GLY A 389 -5.45 17.61 -30.99
CA GLY A 389 -4.47 18.54 -30.44
C GLY A 389 -3.93 18.16 -29.05
N VAL A 390 -4.37 17.05 -28.45
CA VAL A 390 -3.87 16.58 -27.15
C VAL A 390 -2.85 15.48 -27.34
N ARG A 391 -1.84 15.47 -26.48
CA ARG A 391 -0.85 14.41 -26.37
C ARG A 391 -0.98 13.76 -25.00
N VAL A 392 -0.82 12.45 -24.93
CA VAL A 392 -0.85 11.72 -23.65
C VAL A 392 0.22 10.65 -23.65
N ARG A 393 0.88 10.51 -22.50
CA ARG A 393 1.77 9.39 -22.23
C ARG A 393 1.66 8.92 -20.79
N ILE A 394 1.96 7.66 -20.58
CA ILE A 394 2.08 7.06 -19.25
C ILE A 394 3.57 6.90 -18.97
N CYS A 395 4.08 7.68 -18.01
CA CYS A 395 5.49 7.67 -17.64
C CYS A 395 5.72 6.90 -16.34
N LYS A 396 6.92 6.34 -16.16
CA LYS A 396 7.33 5.83 -14.86
C LYS A 396 7.30 6.97 -13.84
N ARG A 397 6.73 6.71 -12.66
CA ARG A 397 6.53 7.74 -11.61
C ARG A 397 7.84 8.46 -11.29
N GLY A 398 7.80 9.79 -11.27
CA GLY A 398 8.98 10.61 -10.97
C GLY A 398 10.03 10.64 -12.08
N SER A 399 9.74 10.08 -13.26
CA SER A 399 10.60 10.15 -14.44
C SER A 399 9.79 10.59 -15.68
N ARG A 400 10.48 10.79 -16.81
CA ARG A 400 9.87 11.10 -18.12
C ARG A 400 9.92 9.91 -19.08
N GLU A 401 10.33 8.76 -18.57
CA GLU A 401 10.44 7.51 -19.34
C GLU A 401 9.04 6.93 -19.56
N VAL A 402 8.65 6.73 -20.82
CA VAL A 402 7.35 6.15 -21.17
C VAL A 402 7.37 4.65 -20.91
N VAL A 403 6.38 4.14 -20.18
CA VAL A 403 6.27 2.70 -19.90
C VAL A 403 5.62 1.97 -21.09
N PRO A 404 5.88 0.68 -21.31
CA PRO A 404 5.13 -0.14 -22.27
C PRO A 404 3.61 -0.10 -22.04
N ARG A 405 2.82 -0.34 -23.09
CA ARG A 405 1.36 -0.48 -22.97
C ARG A 405 0.99 -1.62 -22.04
N GLY A 406 -0.08 -1.41 -21.27
CA GLY A 406 -0.52 -2.27 -20.18
C GLY A 406 0.19 -2.04 -18.86
N GLU A 407 1.31 -1.30 -18.81
CA GLU A 407 1.98 -0.95 -17.57
C GLU A 407 1.41 0.30 -16.91
N LYS A 408 1.51 0.34 -15.58
CA LYS A 408 1.02 1.44 -14.75
C LYS A 408 2.08 2.50 -14.56
N GLY A 409 1.69 3.75 -14.74
CA GLY A 409 2.54 4.91 -14.49
C GLY A 409 1.75 6.19 -14.20
N GLU A 410 2.41 7.31 -14.37
CA GLU A 410 1.90 8.66 -14.19
C GLU A 410 1.41 9.23 -15.52
N VAL A 411 0.18 9.75 -15.55
CA VAL A 411 -0.41 10.35 -16.75
C VAL A 411 0.23 11.71 -16.98
N HIS A 412 0.93 11.86 -18.09
CA HIS A 412 1.43 13.15 -18.56
C HIS A 412 0.58 13.56 -19.77
N VAL A 413 0.09 14.80 -19.76
CA VAL A 413 -0.68 15.37 -20.87
C VAL A 413 0.06 16.55 -21.48
N GLY A 414 -0.07 16.75 -22.78
CA GLY A 414 0.63 17.80 -23.49
C GLY A 414 -0.10 18.24 -24.75
N GLY A 415 0.59 19.03 -25.56
CA GLY A 415 0.04 19.63 -26.77
C GLY A 415 -0.61 21.00 -26.53
N PRO A 416 -1.09 21.66 -27.60
CA PRO A 416 -1.63 23.01 -27.54
C PRO A 416 -2.77 23.19 -26.54
N ALA A 417 -3.52 22.15 -26.16
CA ALA A 417 -4.60 22.28 -25.18
C ALA A 417 -4.14 22.51 -23.72
N VAL A 418 -2.85 22.33 -23.40
CA VAL A 418 -2.33 22.33 -22.03
C VAL A 418 -1.51 23.59 -21.74
N ILE A 419 -1.71 24.21 -20.57
CA ILE A 419 -0.92 25.38 -20.14
C ILE A 419 0.57 25.03 -19.94
N GLY A 420 1.45 26.01 -20.09
CA GLY A 420 2.90 25.83 -19.86
C GLY A 420 3.37 26.01 -18.42
N GLY A 421 2.50 26.47 -17.50
CA GLY A 421 2.84 26.73 -16.11
C GLY A 421 1.75 27.50 -15.36
N TYR A 422 1.78 27.48 -14.03
CA TYR A 422 0.87 28.28 -13.21
C TYR A 422 1.32 29.75 -13.13
N LEU A 423 0.36 30.63 -12.86
CA LEU A 423 0.61 32.05 -12.61
C LEU A 423 1.54 32.21 -11.40
N GLY A 424 2.60 33.01 -11.52
CA GLY A 424 3.59 33.21 -10.46
C GLY A 424 4.68 32.13 -10.36
N GLY A 425 4.64 31.09 -11.19
CA GLY A 425 5.71 30.07 -11.25
C GLY A 425 5.65 29.01 -10.15
N GLU A 426 4.54 28.93 -9.42
CA GLU A 426 4.28 27.86 -8.45
C GLU A 426 4.30 26.49 -9.16
N GLN A 427 4.84 25.47 -8.49
CA GLN A 427 4.91 24.09 -9.00
C GLN A 427 5.49 23.96 -10.42
N SER A 428 6.54 24.72 -10.73
CA SER A 428 7.17 24.70 -12.06
C SER A 428 7.71 23.32 -12.45
N GLU A 429 8.01 22.46 -11.48
CA GLU A 429 8.41 21.07 -11.67
C GLU A 429 7.33 20.18 -12.30
N ALA A 430 6.05 20.59 -12.22
CA ALA A 430 4.94 19.87 -12.84
C ALA A 430 4.88 20.03 -14.37
N PHE A 431 5.66 20.96 -14.94
CA PHE A 431 5.70 21.24 -16.36
C PHE A 431 7.10 20.99 -16.91
N TYR A 432 7.18 20.48 -18.13
CA TYR A 432 8.45 20.31 -18.83
C TYR A 432 8.25 20.31 -20.34
N GLU A 433 9.35 20.49 -21.05
CA GLU A 433 9.41 20.43 -22.50
C GLU A 433 10.40 19.35 -22.93
N ASP A 434 10.08 18.65 -24.01
CA ASP A 434 10.98 17.74 -24.71
C ASP A 434 10.91 17.94 -26.24
N ALA A 435 11.54 17.06 -27.01
CA ALA A 435 11.59 17.17 -28.47
C ALA A 435 10.21 17.13 -29.14
N VAL A 436 9.19 16.59 -28.46
CA VAL A 436 7.82 16.51 -28.98
C VAL A 436 7.05 17.78 -28.61
N GLY A 437 7.25 18.34 -27.41
CA GLY A 437 6.75 19.66 -27.02
C GLY A 437 6.52 19.79 -25.52
N ASN A 438 5.54 20.61 -25.14
CA ASN A 438 5.20 20.88 -23.74
C ASN A 438 4.32 19.78 -23.13
N TRP A 439 4.60 19.47 -21.88
CA TRP A 439 3.93 18.46 -21.08
C TRP A 439 3.68 18.95 -19.66
N MET A 440 2.61 18.42 -19.08
CA MET A 440 2.26 18.58 -17.69
C MET A 440 2.10 17.21 -17.04
N VAL A 441 2.74 17.05 -15.88
CA VAL A 441 2.56 15.93 -14.96
C VAL A 441 1.24 16.13 -14.21
N THR A 442 0.27 15.24 -14.42
CA THR A 442 -1.08 15.40 -13.83
C THR A 442 -1.16 15.00 -12.36
N GLY A 443 -0.24 14.14 -11.89
CA GLY A 443 -0.34 13.46 -10.60
C GLY A 443 -1.37 12.32 -10.57
N ASP A 444 -2.03 12.03 -11.69
CA ASP A 444 -2.98 10.93 -11.86
C ASP A 444 -2.24 9.63 -12.26
N GLN A 445 -2.66 8.50 -11.69
CA GLN A 445 -2.19 7.17 -12.05
C GLN A 445 -2.95 6.68 -13.27
N GLY A 446 -2.22 6.20 -14.29
CA GLY A 446 -2.81 5.72 -15.52
C GLY A 446 -2.20 4.43 -16.04
N VAL A 447 -2.96 3.75 -16.90
CA VAL A 447 -2.54 2.66 -17.78
C VAL A 447 -3.07 2.97 -19.17
N MET A 448 -2.30 2.70 -20.23
CA MET A 448 -2.77 2.77 -21.60
C MET A 448 -2.82 1.37 -22.20
N ASP A 449 -3.92 0.99 -22.84
CA ASP A 449 -4.00 -0.31 -23.53
C ASP A 449 -3.53 -0.22 -25.00
N GLU A 450 -3.57 -1.36 -25.69
CA GLU A 450 -3.16 -1.49 -27.10
C GLU A 450 -3.99 -0.62 -28.06
N ASP A 451 -5.22 -0.24 -27.70
CA ASP A 451 -6.08 0.61 -28.51
C ASP A 451 -5.89 2.11 -28.23
N GLY A 452 -4.94 2.46 -27.35
CA GLY A 452 -4.65 3.83 -26.94
C GLY A 452 -5.67 4.38 -25.94
N VAL A 453 -6.49 3.50 -25.35
CA VAL A 453 -7.45 3.89 -24.33
C VAL A 453 -6.72 4.06 -23.01
N VAL A 454 -6.96 5.18 -22.36
CA VAL A 454 -6.37 5.51 -21.07
C VAL A 454 -7.33 5.13 -19.95
N TYR A 455 -6.81 4.45 -18.94
CA TYR A 455 -7.51 4.11 -17.71
C TYR A 455 -6.91 4.93 -16.58
N VAL A 456 -7.66 5.88 -16.02
CA VAL A 456 -7.25 6.61 -14.83
C VAL A 456 -7.65 5.78 -13.61
N VAL A 457 -6.65 5.24 -12.90
CA VAL A 457 -6.84 4.23 -11.84
C VAL A 457 -6.69 4.80 -10.43
N GLY A 458 -6.39 6.10 -10.29
CA GLY A 458 -6.28 6.80 -9.02
C GLY A 458 -5.45 8.08 -9.12
N ARG A 459 -5.18 8.71 -7.98
CA ARG A 459 -4.31 9.89 -7.84
C ARG A 459 -3.18 9.60 -6.91
N TYR A 460 -1.92 9.86 -7.28
CA TYR A 460 -0.78 9.57 -6.40
C TYR A 460 -0.88 10.28 -5.04
N LYS A 461 -1.53 11.46 -4.96
CA LYS A 461 -1.76 12.17 -3.70
C LYS A 461 -2.92 11.62 -2.84
N ASP A 462 -3.89 10.97 -3.49
CA ASP A 462 -5.04 10.38 -2.81
C ASP A 462 -4.83 8.89 -2.55
N VAL A 463 -3.77 8.31 -3.13
CA VAL A 463 -3.31 6.96 -2.81
C VAL A 463 -3.17 6.88 -1.30
N ILE A 464 -3.93 5.95 -0.74
CA ILE A 464 -3.84 5.62 0.66
C ILE A 464 -2.66 4.67 0.76
N ILE A 465 -1.58 5.14 1.36
CA ILE A 465 -0.40 4.30 1.56
C ILE A 465 -0.66 3.51 2.83
N ARG A 466 -1.13 2.28 2.66
CA ARG A 466 -1.45 1.36 3.75
C ARG A 466 -0.36 0.31 3.83
N GLY A 467 0.47 0.37 4.87
CA GLY A 467 1.57 -0.57 5.09
C GLY A 467 2.61 -0.55 3.96
N GLY A 468 2.90 0.63 3.39
CA GLY A 468 3.83 0.79 2.26
C GLY A 468 3.24 0.48 0.89
N GLU A 469 2.02 -0.08 0.82
CA GLU A 469 1.35 -0.38 -0.43
C GLU A 469 0.33 0.70 -0.83
N ASN A 470 0.26 0.98 -2.13
CA ASN A 470 -0.60 2.02 -2.68
C ASN A 470 -2.04 1.52 -2.87
N VAL A 471 -2.94 1.82 -1.94
CA VAL A 471 -4.37 1.53 -2.06
C VAL A 471 -5.06 2.65 -2.84
N SER A 472 -5.79 2.28 -3.90
CA SER A 472 -6.60 3.23 -4.66
C SER A 472 -7.97 3.42 -3.98
N PRO A 473 -8.29 4.62 -3.44
CA PRO A 473 -9.60 4.89 -2.84
C PRO A 473 -10.74 4.73 -3.84
N VAL A 474 -10.49 5.10 -5.09
CA VAL A 474 -11.44 5.02 -6.20
C VAL A 474 -11.97 3.60 -6.39
N LYS A 475 -11.11 2.59 -6.27
CA LYS A 475 -11.54 1.19 -6.43
C LYS A 475 -12.55 0.80 -5.34
N MET A 476 -12.36 1.27 -4.11
CA MET A 476 -13.29 1.04 -2.99
C MET A 476 -14.59 1.82 -3.19
N GLU A 477 -14.51 3.08 -3.60
CA GLU A 477 -15.69 3.90 -3.89
C GLU A 477 -16.58 3.28 -4.97
N MET A 478 -15.97 2.74 -6.03
CA MET A 478 -16.71 2.01 -7.08
C MET A 478 -17.41 0.77 -6.53
N ALA A 479 -16.72 -0.04 -5.72
CA ALA A 479 -17.31 -1.25 -5.15
C ALA A 479 -18.44 -0.96 -4.15
N ILE A 480 -18.28 0.07 -3.32
CA ILE A 480 -19.36 0.54 -2.43
C ILE A 480 -20.53 1.08 -3.27
N GLY A 481 -20.23 1.75 -4.38
CA GLY A 481 -21.22 2.25 -5.32
C GLY A 481 -22.12 1.16 -5.92
N GLU A 482 -21.63 -0.07 -6.08
CA GLU A 482 -22.44 -1.22 -6.51
C GLU A 482 -23.58 -1.56 -5.53
N LEU A 483 -23.47 -1.13 -4.26
CA LEU A 483 -24.53 -1.27 -3.25
C LEU A 483 -25.58 -0.14 -3.33
N GLY A 484 -25.45 0.78 -4.30
CA GLY A 484 -26.25 2.00 -4.36
C GLY A 484 -25.88 3.04 -3.31
N VAL A 485 -24.76 2.86 -2.60
CA VAL A 485 -24.29 3.75 -1.54
C VAL A 485 -23.33 4.81 -2.11
N LEU A 486 -23.63 6.09 -1.90
CA LEU A 486 -22.67 7.15 -2.18
C LEU A 486 -21.60 7.17 -1.09
N ALA A 487 -20.35 6.90 -1.47
CA ALA A 487 -19.22 6.82 -0.55
C ALA A 487 -18.05 7.68 -1.01
N GLN A 488 -17.27 8.18 -0.06
CA GLN A 488 -15.94 8.73 -0.28
C GLN A 488 -14.97 8.04 0.65
N VAL A 489 -13.91 7.49 0.08
CA VAL A 489 -12.86 6.83 0.83
C VAL A 489 -11.68 7.79 0.96
N VAL A 490 -11.33 8.08 2.21
CA VAL A 490 -10.24 8.99 2.57
C VAL A 490 -9.18 8.23 3.34
N ALA A 491 -7.93 8.69 3.21
CA ALA A 491 -6.85 8.28 4.10
C ALA A 491 -7.17 8.79 5.51
N ALA A 492 -7.35 7.90 6.46
CA ALA A 492 -7.25 8.25 7.86
C ALA A 492 -5.83 7.89 8.34
N PRO A 493 -5.17 8.74 9.14
CA PRO A 493 -3.95 8.36 9.82
C PRO A 493 -4.21 7.07 10.59
N ASP A 494 -3.37 6.08 10.34
CA ASP A 494 -3.34 4.84 11.09
C ASP A 494 -1.95 4.74 11.68
N GLU A 495 -1.88 4.58 13.00
CA GLU A 495 -0.59 4.53 13.66
C GLU A 495 0.31 3.46 13.03
N VAL A 496 -0.23 2.31 12.60
CA VAL A 496 0.58 1.18 12.12
C VAL A 496 0.71 1.13 10.60
N ALA A 497 -0.40 1.32 9.87
CA ALA A 497 -0.39 1.23 8.41
C ALA A 497 0.07 2.54 7.73
N GLY A 498 0.40 3.58 8.50
CA GLY A 498 0.59 4.95 8.01
C GLY A 498 -0.76 5.58 7.69
N GLN A 499 -1.49 4.99 6.75
CA GLN A 499 -2.87 5.34 6.44
C GLN A 499 -3.76 4.10 6.32
N VAL A 500 -5.00 4.19 6.77
CA VAL A 500 -6.06 3.22 6.45
C VAL A 500 -7.17 3.87 5.65
N PRO A 501 -7.82 3.12 4.74
CA PRO A 501 -8.98 3.64 4.05
C PRO A 501 -10.18 3.69 4.96
N VAL A 502 -10.77 4.87 5.11
CA VAL A 502 -12.03 5.05 5.84
C VAL A 502 -13.09 5.49 4.84
N ALA A 503 -14.24 4.82 4.84
CA ALA A 503 -15.36 5.23 4.01
C ALA A 503 -16.28 6.17 4.78
N VAL A 504 -16.51 7.35 4.22
CA VAL A 504 -17.59 8.24 4.62
C VAL A 504 -18.77 7.99 3.68
N VAL A 505 -19.92 7.63 4.23
CA VAL A 505 -21.07 7.13 3.47
C VAL A 505 -22.36 7.87 3.79
N LYS A 506 -23.27 7.90 2.83
CA LYS A 506 -24.70 8.13 3.08
C LYS A 506 -25.45 6.82 2.88
N LEU A 507 -25.85 6.17 3.97
CA LEU A 507 -26.50 4.86 3.93
C LEU A 507 -28.00 5.00 3.56
N PRO A 508 -28.50 4.22 2.58
CA PRO A 508 -29.93 4.05 2.37
C PRO A 508 -30.54 3.12 3.43
N GLU A 509 -31.86 3.17 3.57
CA GLU A 509 -32.62 2.36 4.52
C GLU A 509 -32.39 0.85 4.26
N GLY A 510 -31.95 0.11 5.28
CA GLY A 510 -31.68 -1.33 5.20
C GLY A 510 -30.24 -1.73 4.85
N VAL A 511 -29.33 -0.81 4.51
CA VAL A 511 -27.90 -1.10 4.28
C VAL A 511 -27.06 -0.69 5.48
N GLY A 512 -26.51 -1.66 6.22
CA GLY A 512 -25.67 -1.41 7.39
C GLY A 512 -24.19 -1.20 7.07
N LYS A 513 -23.46 -0.55 7.98
CA LYS A 513 -21.99 -0.32 7.89
C LYS A 513 -21.20 -1.60 7.59
N LYS A 514 -21.58 -2.74 8.21
CA LYS A 514 -20.99 -4.06 7.98
C LYS A 514 -21.02 -4.50 6.51
N VAL A 515 -22.09 -4.18 5.78
CA VAL A 515 -22.23 -4.53 4.34
C VAL A 515 -21.23 -3.74 3.50
N VAL A 516 -21.04 -2.46 3.81
CA VAL A 516 -20.04 -1.60 3.16
C VAL A 516 -18.62 -2.11 3.40
N MET A 517 -18.30 -2.47 4.65
CA MET A 517 -17.00 -3.04 5.01
C MET A 517 -16.76 -4.38 4.31
N HIS A 518 -17.76 -5.27 4.28
CA HIS A 518 -17.69 -6.54 3.58
C HIS A 518 -17.42 -6.35 2.10
N LYS A 519 -18.15 -5.44 1.44
CA LYS A 519 -18.02 -5.17 0.00
C LYS A 519 -16.63 -4.65 -0.37
N CYS A 520 -16.05 -3.76 0.44
CA CYS A 520 -14.66 -3.34 0.25
C CYS A 520 -13.66 -4.48 0.49
N ARG A 521 -13.94 -5.36 1.47
CA ARG A 521 -13.10 -6.53 1.76
C ARG A 521 -13.12 -7.57 0.63
N GLU A 522 -14.20 -7.67 -0.13
CA GLU A 522 -14.26 -8.50 -1.37
C GLU A 522 -13.21 -8.09 -2.41
N LEU A 523 -12.76 -6.82 -2.41
CA LEU A 523 -11.69 -6.33 -3.29
C LEU A 523 -10.28 -6.79 -2.88
N GLY A 524 -10.13 -7.28 -1.64
CA GLY A 524 -8.88 -7.70 -1.00
C GLY A 524 -8.65 -7.05 0.38
N PRO A 525 -7.85 -7.64 1.29
CA PRO A 525 -7.55 -7.14 2.64
C PRO A 525 -6.93 -5.75 2.67
N MET A 526 -6.13 -5.42 1.65
CA MET A 526 -5.60 -4.08 1.40
C MET A 526 -6.69 -3.00 1.34
N TYR A 527 -7.86 -3.36 0.82
CA TYR A 527 -9.04 -2.50 0.69
C TYR A 527 -9.98 -2.59 1.90
N ALA A 528 -9.64 -3.36 2.95
CA ALA A 528 -10.44 -3.42 4.16
C ALA A 528 -10.53 -2.03 4.78
N LEU A 529 -11.73 -1.53 4.98
CA LEU A 529 -11.91 -0.21 5.55
C LEU A 529 -11.45 -0.24 7.01
N GLY A 530 -10.65 0.73 7.42
CA GLY A 530 -10.36 1.01 8.82
C GLY A 530 -11.51 1.76 9.50
N GLY A 531 -12.74 1.68 9.00
CA GLY A 531 -13.93 2.32 9.56
C GLY A 531 -14.92 2.82 8.51
N VAL A 532 -16.20 2.86 8.88
CA VAL A 532 -17.30 3.44 8.10
C VAL A 532 -18.03 4.47 8.94
N TYR A 533 -17.97 5.74 8.52
CA TYR A 533 -18.67 6.85 9.18
C TYR A 533 -19.81 7.35 8.30
N THR A 534 -20.98 7.56 8.89
CA THR A 534 -22.08 8.26 8.22
C THR A 534 -21.84 9.77 8.25
N LEU A 535 -22.62 10.53 7.46
CA LEU A 535 -22.61 11.98 7.57
C LEU A 535 -23.08 12.46 8.96
N GLU A 536 -24.03 11.75 9.57
CA GLU A 536 -24.48 12.01 10.95
C GLU A 536 -23.36 11.81 11.97
N ASP A 537 -22.53 10.76 11.84
CA ASP A 537 -21.37 10.55 12.72
C ASP A 537 -20.39 11.75 12.68
N LEU A 538 -20.30 12.42 11.54
CA LEU A 538 -19.45 13.61 11.32
C LEU A 538 -20.16 14.94 11.68
N GLY A 539 -21.39 14.90 12.20
CA GLY A 539 -22.19 16.09 12.49
C GLY A 539 -22.60 16.87 11.23
N MET A 540 -22.79 16.18 10.10
CA MET A 540 -23.12 16.77 8.80
C MET A 540 -24.45 16.23 8.25
N ASP A 541 -25.26 17.10 7.65
CA ASP A 541 -26.48 16.67 6.95
C ASP A 541 -26.20 16.25 5.49
N THR A 542 -25.15 16.82 4.88
CA THR A 542 -24.78 16.61 3.47
C THR A 542 -23.27 16.59 3.29
N PHE A 543 -22.77 15.92 2.23
CA PHE A 543 -21.35 15.94 1.91
C PHE A 543 -20.85 17.38 1.66
N PRO A 544 -19.63 17.75 2.13
CA PRO A 544 -19.06 19.05 1.85
C PRO A 544 -18.71 19.15 0.37
N MET A 545 -19.42 19.99 -0.37
CA MET A 545 -19.23 20.15 -1.81
C MET A 545 -18.41 21.40 -2.15
N THR A 546 -17.69 21.35 -3.27
CA THR A 546 -17.24 22.55 -3.98
C THR A 546 -18.41 23.23 -4.66
N SER A 547 -18.18 24.42 -5.21
CA SER A 547 -19.13 25.12 -6.06
C SER A 547 -19.62 24.34 -7.29
N LEU A 548 -18.90 23.26 -7.68
CA LEU A 548 -19.23 22.34 -8.78
C LEU A 548 -19.96 21.07 -8.32
N GLY A 549 -20.29 20.92 -7.03
CA GLY A 549 -20.87 19.68 -6.52
C GLY A 549 -19.89 18.51 -6.41
N LYS A 550 -18.56 18.79 -6.40
CA LYS A 550 -17.52 17.79 -6.11
C LYS A 550 -17.28 17.70 -4.61
N ILE A 551 -17.13 16.50 -4.08
CA ILE A 551 -16.90 16.31 -2.65
C ILE A 551 -15.48 16.77 -2.27
N LYS A 552 -15.37 17.59 -1.22
CA LYS A 552 -14.10 18.05 -0.64
C LYS A 552 -13.53 16.96 0.28
N LYS A 553 -12.83 15.97 -0.30
CA LYS A 553 -12.22 14.85 0.45
C LYS A 553 -11.29 15.30 1.60
N GLU A 554 -10.61 16.44 1.46
CA GLU A 554 -9.76 16.98 2.53
C GLU A 554 -10.54 17.39 3.77
N VAL A 555 -11.73 17.99 3.59
CA VAL A 555 -12.63 18.32 4.72
C VAL A 555 -13.07 17.03 5.40
N LEU A 556 -13.47 16.02 4.63
CA LEU A 556 -13.83 14.70 5.17
C LEU A 556 -12.67 14.05 5.93
N ARG A 557 -11.46 14.12 5.39
CA ARG A 557 -10.23 13.62 6.04
C ARG A 557 -9.99 14.31 7.38
N GLN A 558 -10.15 15.63 7.45
CA GLN A 558 -9.98 16.40 8.69
C GLN A 558 -11.02 16.02 9.75
N GLU A 559 -12.29 15.89 9.38
CA GLU A 559 -13.35 15.51 10.33
C GLU A 559 -13.22 14.06 10.78
N VAL A 560 -12.88 13.13 9.88
CA VAL A 560 -12.54 11.75 10.23
C VAL A 560 -11.34 11.70 11.18
N ALA A 561 -10.33 12.54 10.97
CA ALA A 561 -9.17 12.62 11.86
C ALA A 561 -9.54 13.13 13.26
N LYS A 562 -10.47 14.08 13.38
CA LYS A 562 -10.97 14.55 14.69
C LYS A 562 -11.70 13.46 15.46
N LEU A 563 -12.55 12.68 14.79
CA LEU A 563 -13.27 11.56 15.42
C LEU A 563 -12.34 10.43 15.87
N ARG A 564 -11.19 10.27 15.20
CA ARG A 564 -10.20 9.23 15.51
C ARG A 564 -9.09 9.70 16.44
N ALA A 565 -9.07 10.97 16.83
CA ALA A 565 -8.09 11.46 17.79
C ALA A 565 -8.38 10.83 19.18
N PRO A 566 -7.35 10.41 19.93
CA PRO A 566 -7.55 9.92 21.29
C PRO A 566 -8.22 11.00 22.14
N PRO A 567 -9.05 10.63 23.15
CA PRO A 567 -9.61 11.61 24.08
C PRO A 567 -8.46 12.38 24.75
N PRO A 568 -8.62 13.70 24.97
CA PRO A 568 -7.60 14.47 25.69
C PRO A 568 -7.36 13.87 27.08
N ASP A 569 -6.10 13.86 27.53
CA ASP A 569 -5.73 13.40 28.86
C ASP A 569 -6.67 14.02 29.91
N PRO A 570 -7.21 13.22 30.85
CA PRO A 570 -7.93 13.79 31.97
C PRO A 570 -7.00 14.76 32.71
N ALA A 571 -7.46 15.99 32.90
CA ALA A 571 -6.71 17.01 33.62
C ALA A 571 -6.22 16.45 34.97
N PRO A 572 -4.97 16.74 35.38
CA PRO A 572 -4.41 16.19 36.61
C PRO A 572 -5.34 16.54 37.77
N GLU A 573 -5.80 15.52 38.49
CA GLU A 573 -6.62 15.71 39.69
C GLU A 573 -5.87 16.61 40.67
N PRO A 574 -6.57 17.56 41.34
CA PRO A 574 -5.96 18.39 42.35
C PRO A 574 -5.43 17.50 43.48
N THR A 575 -4.14 17.66 43.78
CA THR A 575 -3.44 17.02 44.89
C THR A 575 -4.25 17.08 46.19
N PRO A 576 -4.46 15.96 46.90
CA PRO A 576 -5.14 15.97 48.18
C PRO A 576 -4.27 16.67 49.24
N GLU A 577 -4.86 17.62 49.97
CA GLU A 577 -4.23 18.31 51.10
C GLU A 577 -3.86 17.32 52.23
N PRO A 578 -2.77 17.59 52.98
CA PRO A 578 -2.29 16.68 54.01
C PRO A 578 -3.17 16.75 55.26
N THR A 579 -3.85 15.66 55.58
CA THR A 579 -4.51 15.48 56.88
C THR A 579 -3.49 15.20 58.00
N PRO A 580 -3.63 15.78 59.21
CA PRO A 580 -2.68 15.64 60.31
C PRO A 580 -2.81 14.32 61.09
N GLU A 581 -1.68 13.91 61.68
CA GLU A 581 -1.48 12.70 62.50
C GLU A 581 -2.30 12.66 63.83
N PRO A 582 -2.42 11.46 64.45
CA PRO A 582 -3.58 11.06 65.25
C PRO A 582 -3.35 11.08 66.77
N ALA A 583 -4.46 11.00 67.54
CA ALA A 583 -4.50 10.61 68.96
C ALA A 583 -5.88 9.97 69.27
N PRO A 584 -6.05 9.17 70.35
CA PRO A 584 -6.36 7.73 70.21
C PRO A 584 -7.72 7.27 70.78
N GLU A 585 -8.05 6.02 70.42
CA GLU A 585 -8.93 5.02 71.07
C GLU A 585 -10.35 5.40 71.51
N VAL A 586 -11.35 4.67 70.98
CA VAL A 586 -12.36 3.97 71.80
C VAL A 586 -12.77 2.66 71.11
N VAL A 587 -12.51 1.55 71.79
CA VAL A 587 -13.04 0.21 71.55
C VAL A 587 -14.49 0.14 72.04
N THR A 588 -15.43 -0.35 71.24
CA THR A 588 -16.58 -1.11 71.78
C THR A 588 -17.01 -2.25 70.84
N ASN A 589 -17.24 -3.40 71.46
CA ASN A 589 -17.64 -4.69 70.90
C ASN A 589 -19.16 -4.82 70.72
N GLY A 590 -19.58 -5.76 69.86
CA GLY A 590 -20.89 -6.44 69.92
C GLY A 590 -21.37 -6.87 68.53
N HIS A 591 -21.14 -8.11 68.07
CA HIS A 591 -21.99 -9.32 68.25
C HIS A 591 -23.44 -9.19 67.76
N GLY A 592 -23.83 -10.03 66.79
CA GLY A 592 -25.24 -10.29 66.47
C GLY A 592 -25.48 -11.06 65.17
N HIS A 593 -26.08 -12.24 65.28
CA HIS A 593 -26.32 -13.27 64.26
C HIS A 593 -27.41 -12.99 63.21
N ALA A 594 -27.25 -13.64 62.05
CA ALA A 594 -28.22 -14.36 61.19
C ALA A 594 -29.74 -14.07 61.28
N ASN A 595 -30.41 -13.83 60.15
CA ASN A 595 -31.15 -14.85 59.39
C ASN A 595 -32.00 -14.27 58.23
N SER A 596 -32.16 -15.14 57.24
CA SER A 596 -33.10 -15.20 56.11
C SER A 596 -34.49 -14.54 56.27
N THR A 597 -35.04 -13.95 55.20
CA THR A 597 -36.05 -14.56 54.28
C THR A 597 -36.78 -13.52 53.43
N ASN A 598 -36.96 -13.88 52.16
CA ASN A 598 -38.09 -13.62 51.23
C ASN A 598 -38.99 -12.38 51.39
N GLY A 599 -39.14 -11.68 50.26
CA GLY A 599 -40.30 -10.83 50.00
C GLY A 599 -40.27 -10.27 48.59
N HIS A 600 -40.85 -11.02 47.65
CA HIS A 600 -41.26 -10.49 46.34
C HIS A 600 -42.11 -9.23 46.51
N ASN A 601 -41.86 -8.19 45.71
CA ASN A 601 -42.99 -7.50 45.10
C ASN A 601 -42.64 -6.89 43.74
N ASN A 602 -43.50 -7.25 42.80
CA ASN A 602 -43.49 -6.89 41.39
C ASN A 602 -43.76 -5.40 41.19
N GLY A 603 -43.04 -4.81 40.24
CA GLY A 603 -43.36 -3.54 39.60
C GLY A 603 -43.07 -3.64 38.11
N PHE A 604 -43.87 -4.45 37.40
CA PHE A 604 -43.91 -4.43 35.94
C PHE A 604 -44.63 -3.15 35.48
N THR A 605 -43.97 -2.39 34.61
CA THR A 605 -44.67 -1.60 33.59
C THR A 605 -44.19 -2.15 32.25
N GLU A 606 -45.11 -2.82 31.56
CA GLU A 606 -44.93 -3.21 30.16
C GLU A 606 -45.23 -1.99 29.28
N ASN A 607 -44.34 -1.70 28.34
CA ASN A 607 -44.76 -1.39 26.99
C ASN A 607 -43.69 -1.87 25.99
N GLU A 608 -44.20 -2.49 24.95
CA GLU A 608 -43.58 -3.49 24.09
C GLU A 608 -42.61 -2.91 23.05
N ALA A 609 -41.56 -3.69 22.76
CA ALA A 609 -41.24 -4.25 21.44
C ALA A 609 -39.72 -4.16 21.12
N ASN A 610 -39.08 -5.33 21.13
CA ASN A 610 -37.71 -5.64 20.67
C ASN A 610 -36.54 -4.90 21.36
N GLY A 611 -36.24 -5.31 22.59
CA GLY A 611 -34.91 -5.13 23.19
C GLY A 611 -34.34 -6.47 23.63
N GLN A 612 -33.46 -7.08 22.83
CA GLN A 612 -32.62 -8.17 23.30
C GLN A 612 -31.70 -7.64 24.40
N ARG A 613 -31.91 -8.09 25.65
CA ARG A 613 -30.96 -7.88 26.76
C ARG A 613 -29.69 -8.67 26.49
N VAL A 614 -28.62 -7.99 26.10
CA VAL A 614 -27.26 -8.54 26.06
C VAL A 614 -26.70 -8.50 27.49
N ALA A 615 -26.14 -9.62 27.97
CA ALA A 615 -25.47 -9.68 29.26
C ALA A 615 -24.27 -8.70 29.30
N PRO A 616 -23.89 -8.13 30.47
CA PRO A 616 -22.74 -7.24 30.55
C PRO A 616 -21.45 -7.99 30.17
N VAL A 617 -20.75 -7.45 29.18
CA VAL A 617 -19.49 -7.96 28.63
C VAL A 617 -18.36 -7.73 29.65
N SER A 618 -17.47 -8.72 29.87
CA SER A 618 -16.33 -8.61 30.81
C SER A 618 -15.46 -7.38 30.47
N PRO A 619 -14.90 -6.64 31.46
CA PRO A 619 -13.99 -5.52 31.21
C PRO A 619 -12.81 -5.86 30.29
N LEU A 620 -12.31 -7.10 30.33
CA LEU A 620 -11.23 -7.54 29.46
C LEU A 620 -11.70 -7.76 28.02
N VAL A 621 -12.91 -8.30 27.84
CA VAL A 621 -13.53 -8.44 26.51
C VAL A 621 -13.69 -7.05 25.89
N GLU A 622 -14.11 -6.06 26.68
CA GLU A 622 -14.18 -4.66 26.26
C GLU A 622 -12.81 -4.08 25.86
N GLN A 623 -11.76 -4.32 26.63
CA GLN A 623 -10.39 -3.91 26.28
C GLN A 623 -9.91 -4.57 24.97
N ILE A 624 -10.17 -5.86 24.79
CA ILE A 624 -9.80 -6.59 23.56
C ILE A 624 -10.62 -6.11 22.37
N MET A 625 -11.91 -5.87 22.55
CA MET A 625 -12.77 -5.24 21.53
C MET A 625 -12.24 -3.86 21.16
N ALA A 626 -11.74 -3.06 22.12
CA ALA A 626 -11.12 -1.77 21.84
C ALA A 626 -9.77 -1.90 21.10
N ILE A 627 -8.96 -2.92 21.40
CA ILE A 627 -7.74 -3.22 20.63
C ILE A 627 -8.11 -3.59 19.20
N TRP A 628 -9.12 -4.44 19.01
CA TRP A 628 -9.63 -4.79 17.68
C TRP A 628 -10.23 -3.58 16.96
N GLU A 629 -11.04 -2.78 17.64
CA GLU A 629 -11.62 -1.53 17.12
C GLU A 629 -10.54 -0.56 16.66
N ASN A 630 -9.43 -0.44 17.41
CA ASN A 630 -8.28 0.34 16.98
C ASN A 630 -7.61 -0.25 15.73
N LEU A 631 -7.51 -1.58 15.64
CA LEU A 631 -6.82 -2.26 14.54
C LEU A 631 -7.63 -2.33 13.23
N ILE A 632 -8.95 -2.45 13.31
CA ILE A 632 -9.83 -2.68 12.15
C ILE A 632 -10.89 -1.60 11.96
N GLY A 633 -11.05 -0.68 12.92
CA GLY A 633 -11.94 0.47 12.81
C GLY A 633 -13.43 0.22 13.01
N GLU A 634 -13.79 -1.00 13.40
CA GLU A 634 -15.12 -1.39 13.86
C GLU A 634 -14.93 -2.20 15.13
N LYS A 635 -15.79 -1.97 16.12
CA LYS A 635 -15.80 -2.76 17.34
C LYS A 635 -16.48 -4.11 17.07
N PRO A 636 -15.73 -5.23 16.97
CA PRO A 636 -16.34 -6.54 16.73
C PRO A 636 -17.21 -6.95 17.92
N ALA A 637 -18.26 -7.73 17.67
CA ALA A 637 -19.03 -8.35 18.75
C ALA A 637 -18.18 -9.43 19.46
N PRO A 638 -18.48 -9.75 20.74
CA PRO A 638 -17.74 -10.76 21.49
C PRO A 638 -17.61 -12.11 20.78
N ASP A 639 -18.63 -12.51 20.02
CA ASP A 639 -18.72 -13.80 19.34
C ASP A 639 -18.38 -13.74 17.83
N ASP A 640 -17.97 -12.57 17.31
CA ASP A 640 -17.60 -12.46 15.90
C ASP A 640 -16.32 -13.28 15.65
N ASN A 641 -16.35 -14.11 14.59
CA ASN A 641 -15.21 -14.95 14.23
C ASN A 641 -14.14 -14.09 13.55
N ILE A 642 -12.93 -14.07 14.10
CA ILE A 642 -11.86 -13.20 13.65
C ILE A 642 -11.41 -13.47 12.21
N ALA A 643 -11.58 -14.67 11.66
CA ALA A 643 -11.27 -14.96 10.26
C ALA A 643 -12.15 -14.12 9.31
N THR A 644 -13.30 -13.65 9.78
CA THR A 644 -14.23 -12.80 9.02
C THR A 644 -13.78 -11.33 8.91
N TYR A 645 -12.69 -10.92 9.57
CA TYR A 645 -12.14 -9.56 9.45
C TYR A 645 -10.61 -9.43 9.60
N ALA A 646 -9.89 -10.46 10.05
CA ALA A 646 -8.44 -10.44 10.26
C ALA A 646 -7.68 -11.37 9.30
N ASP A 647 -6.53 -10.92 8.79
CA ASP A 647 -5.53 -11.76 8.13
C ASP A 647 -4.35 -12.05 9.10
N SER A 648 -3.38 -12.86 8.67
CA SER A 648 -2.21 -13.22 9.49
C SER A 648 -1.38 -12.01 9.92
N ILE A 649 -1.40 -10.92 9.16
CA ILE A 649 -0.70 -9.66 9.50
C ILE A 649 -1.48 -8.91 10.58
N THR A 650 -2.80 -8.81 10.46
CA THR A 650 -3.71 -8.22 11.44
C THR A 650 -3.62 -9.00 12.76
N LEU A 651 -3.51 -10.32 12.71
CA LEU A 651 -3.32 -11.17 13.88
C LEU A 651 -1.96 -10.93 14.56
N LEU A 652 -0.87 -10.78 13.79
CA LEU A 652 0.44 -10.41 14.35
C LEU A 652 0.41 -9.02 15.02
N ARG A 653 -0.27 -8.04 14.41
CA ARG A 653 -0.48 -6.70 14.98
C ARG A 653 -1.30 -6.76 16.27
N PHE A 654 -2.33 -7.60 16.29
CA PHE A 654 -3.14 -7.82 17.48
C PHE A 654 -2.30 -8.46 18.60
N CYS A 655 -1.51 -9.48 18.31
CA CYS A 655 -0.57 -10.06 19.27
C CYS A 655 0.37 -9.00 19.90
N ASP A 656 0.92 -8.10 19.07
CA ASP A 656 1.81 -7.03 19.51
C ASP A 656 1.08 -5.97 20.37
N ARG A 657 -0.13 -5.56 19.98
CA ARG A 657 -0.92 -4.57 20.74
C ARG A 657 -1.45 -5.12 22.05
N VAL A 658 -1.88 -6.38 22.10
CA VAL A 658 -2.24 -7.05 23.36
C VAL A 658 -1.03 -7.07 24.30
N GLN A 659 0.16 -7.36 23.79
CA GLN A 659 1.38 -7.32 24.59
C GLN A 659 1.74 -5.91 25.08
N THR A 660 1.60 -4.91 24.23
CA THR A 660 1.98 -3.53 24.54
C THR A 660 1.00 -2.87 25.50
N LEU A 661 -0.31 -3.09 25.31
CA LEU A 661 -1.37 -2.39 26.04
C LEU A 661 -1.84 -3.16 27.28
N LEU A 662 -1.87 -4.49 27.22
CA LEU A 662 -2.36 -5.33 28.32
C LEU A 662 -1.23 -6.04 29.07
N GLY A 663 0.01 -5.95 28.59
CA GLY A 663 1.16 -6.64 29.18
C GLY A 663 1.14 -8.16 29.00
N GLN A 664 0.17 -8.71 28.26
CA GLN A 664 -0.07 -10.14 28.10
C GLN A 664 0.30 -10.63 26.70
N ARG A 665 0.85 -11.84 26.58
CA ARG A 665 1.27 -12.40 25.29
C ARG A 665 0.24 -13.37 24.73
N ILE A 666 -0.19 -13.12 23.50
CA ILE A 666 -0.99 -14.05 22.68
C ILE A 666 -0.19 -14.38 21.41
N TYR A 667 -0.34 -15.62 20.92
CA TYR A 667 0.42 -16.15 19.79
C TYR A 667 -0.51 -16.53 18.65
N LEU A 668 0.02 -16.58 17.42
CA LEU A 668 -0.78 -16.95 16.23
C LEU A 668 -1.51 -18.29 16.36
N GLN A 669 -0.87 -19.28 17.01
CA GLN A 669 -1.47 -20.60 17.27
C GLN A 669 -2.73 -20.53 18.15
N ASP A 670 -2.83 -19.52 19.01
CA ASP A 670 -3.91 -19.43 19.98
C ASP A 670 -5.25 -19.18 19.27
N PHE A 671 -5.22 -18.53 18.09
CA PHE A 671 -6.41 -18.23 17.29
C PHE A 671 -7.05 -19.44 16.62
N ILE A 672 -6.40 -20.61 16.62
CA ILE A 672 -7.00 -21.86 16.13
C ILE A 672 -8.18 -22.25 17.02
N ASP A 673 -7.98 -22.20 18.34
CA ASP A 673 -8.99 -22.55 19.33
C ASP A 673 -9.73 -21.33 19.89
N HIS A 674 -9.15 -20.12 19.76
CA HIS A 674 -9.66 -18.85 20.28
C HIS A 674 -9.95 -17.85 19.15
N ASP A 675 -10.79 -18.30 18.22
CA ASP A 675 -11.19 -17.61 17.00
C ASP A 675 -12.22 -16.47 17.20
N THR A 676 -12.57 -16.12 18.44
CA THR A 676 -13.51 -15.04 18.77
C THR A 676 -12.96 -14.18 19.90
N ILE A 677 -13.48 -12.97 20.04
CA ILE A 677 -13.04 -11.99 21.06
C ILE A 677 -13.28 -12.53 22.47
N ALA A 678 -14.45 -13.14 22.72
CA ALA A 678 -14.78 -13.75 23.99
C ALA A 678 -13.80 -14.87 24.36
N LYS A 679 -13.43 -15.73 23.40
CA LYS A 679 -12.44 -16.79 23.64
C LYS A 679 -11.04 -16.23 23.89
N GLN A 680 -10.65 -15.15 23.20
CA GLN A 680 -9.37 -14.48 23.43
C GLN A 680 -9.28 -13.85 24.83
N ALA A 681 -10.37 -13.24 25.30
CA ALA A 681 -10.44 -12.69 26.66
C ALA A 681 -10.29 -13.79 27.71
N LEU A 682 -11.01 -14.90 27.55
CA LEU A 682 -10.91 -16.05 28.44
C LEU A 682 -9.47 -16.59 28.50
N LEU A 683 -8.78 -16.67 27.36
CA LEU A 683 -7.38 -17.10 27.32
C LEU A 683 -6.45 -16.16 28.08
N ILE A 684 -6.65 -14.85 27.94
CA ILE A 684 -5.83 -13.83 28.60
C ILE A 684 -6.11 -13.80 30.12
N GLU A 685 -7.38 -13.96 30.53
CA GLU A 685 -7.78 -14.13 31.93
C GLU A 685 -7.10 -15.36 32.55
N GLN A 686 -7.19 -16.53 31.90
CA GLN A 686 -6.54 -17.77 32.35
C GLN A 686 -5.02 -17.59 32.52
N ARG A 687 -4.34 -16.99 31.54
CA ARG A 687 -2.89 -16.75 31.62
C ARG A 687 -2.52 -15.71 32.67
N SER A 688 -3.38 -14.73 32.92
CA SER A 688 -3.18 -13.72 33.97
C SER A 688 -3.32 -14.32 35.37
N GLU A 689 -4.28 -15.24 35.57
CA GLU A 689 -4.43 -16.01 36.81
C GLU A 689 -3.23 -16.93 37.06
N GLU A 690 -2.75 -17.63 36.03
CA GLU A 690 -1.54 -18.47 36.11
C GLU A 690 -0.28 -17.64 36.41
N SER A 691 -0.15 -16.46 35.78
CA SER A 691 0.96 -15.53 36.04
C SER A 691 0.88 -14.93 37.45
N GLY A 692 -0.31 -14.65 37.96
CA GLY A 692 -0.54 -14.18 39.33
C GLY A 692 -0.17 -15.21 40.41
N HIS A 693 -0.29 -16.50 40.11
CA HIS A 693 0.14 -17.58 41.00
C HIS A 693 1.66 -17.84 40.98
N THR A 694 2.41 -17.27 40.02
CA THR A 694 3.89 -17.39 40.00
C THR A 694 4.61 -16.40 40.93
N ASN A 695 3.94 -15.35 41.42
CA ASN A 695 4.50 -14.47 42.46
C ASN A 695 4.35 -15.02 43.89
N SER A 696 3.73 -16.20 44.08
CA SER A 696 3.70 -16.90 45.37
C SER A 696 4.15 -18.37 45.32
N ILE A 697 5.03 -18.75 44.38
CA ILE A 697 5.84 -19.97 44.59
C ILE A 697 7.02 -19.59 45.49
N SER A 698 6.70 -19.43 46.77
CA SER A 698 7.60 -19.85 47.83
C SER A 698 7.91 -21.33 47.58
N THR A 699 9.20 -21.65 47.49
CA THR A 699 9.81 -22.95 47.80
C THR A 699 8.82 -24.04 48.23
N SER A 700 8.12 -24.69 47.29
CA SER A 700 7.37 -25.92 47.58
C SER A 700 7.05 -26.73 46.31
N LYS A 701 7.86 -27.79 46.15
CA LYS A 701 7.65 -29.06 45.41
C LYS A 701 7.36 -29.01 43.89
N PRO A 702 8.34 -29.42 43.05
CA PRO A 702 8.07 -29.80 41.66
C PRO A 702 7.25 -31.11 41.60
N LEU A 703 6.42 -31.24 40.56
CA LEU A 703 5.80 -32.52 40.22
C LEU A 703 6.91 -33.53 39.92
N ASN A 704 6.95 -34.57 40.76
CA ASN A 704 8.01 -35.55 40.83
C ASN A 704 7.76 -36.64 39.77
N LEU A 705 8.25 -36.43 38.54
CA LEU A 705 8.54 -37.53 37.61
C LEU A 705 10.03 -37.88 37.75
N THR A 706 10.31 -38.53 38.89
CA THR A 706 11.47 -39.35 39.23
C THR A 706 12.86 -38.75 38.97
N GLN A 707 13.37 -38.07 40.01
CA GLN A 707 14.73 -38.34 40.48
C GLN A 707 14.80 -39.79 40.98
N ASN A 708 15.57 -40.63 40.29
CA ASN A 708 16.55 -41.43 40.99
C ASN A 708 17.89 -41.22 40.26
N SER A 709 18.82 -40.66 41.03
CA SER A 709 20.25 -40.42 40.75
C SER A 709 20.63 -39.52 39.56
N THR A 710 20.66 -38.20 39.79
CA THR A 710 21.71 -37.34 39.20
C THR A 710 22.01 -36.15 40.13
N PRO A 711 23.27 -35.92 40.54
CA PRO A 711 23.63 -34.91 41.53
C PRO A 711 23.77 -33.51 40.90
N SER A 712 23.30 -32.50 41.62
CA SER A 712 23.52 -31.08 41.35
C SER A 712 25.00 -30.71 41.53
N PHE A 713 25.64 -30.11 40.51
CA PHE A 713 27.00 -29.58 40.63
C PHE A 713 26.99 -28.07 40.90
N LYS A 714 27.33 -27.70 42.13
CA LYS A 714 27.90 -26.39 42.45
C LYS A 714 29.43 -26.53 42.37
N LEU A 715 30.07 -25.77 41.50
CA LEU A 715 31.52 -25.57 41.50
C LEU A 715 31.90 -24.72 42.72
N ASN A 716 32.19 -25.37 43.85
CA ASN A 716 32.87 -24.74 44.98
C ASN A 716 34.02 -25.61 45.46
N GLY A 717 35.23 -25.08 45.34
CA GLY A 717 36.38 -25.44 46.16
C GLY A 717 37.44 -26.31 45.48
N ILE A 718 38.46 -25.67 44.89
CA ILE A 718 39.85 -26.17 44.97
C ILE A 718 40.78 -24.95 45.08
N ASN A 719 41.34 -24.75 46.28
CA ASN A 719 42.52 -23.94 46.53
C ASN A 719 43.77 -24.83 46.37
N GLY A 720 44.80 -24.29 45.71
CA GLY A 720 46.22 -24.57 45.95
C GLY A 720 46.77 -25.95 45.59
N HIS A 721 47.55 -26.03 44.50
CA HIS A 721 49.01 -26.25 44.57
C HIS A 721 49.61 -26.29 43.16
N THR A 722 50.61 -25.44 42.96
CA THR A 722 51.53 -25.39 41.82
C THR A 722 52.33 -26.69 41.70
N ASN A 723 52.43 -27.24 40.49
CA ASN A 723 53.68 -27.72 39.89
C ASN A 723 53.48 -28.04 38.40
N GLY A 724 54.52 -27.78 37.61
CA GLY A 724 54.45 -27.53 36.17
C GLY A 724 54.39 -28.75 35.26
N ILE A 725 54.13 -28.46 33.98
CA ILE A 725 54.63 -29.04 32.72
C ILE A 725 54.05 -28.11 31.63
N SER A 726 54.84 -27.14 31.17
CA SER A 726 55.54 -27.14 29.87
C SER A 726 54.64 -26.98 28.64
N GLN A 727 54.75 -25.78 28.04
CA GLN A 727 54.68 -25.42 26.62
C GLN A 727 53.94 -26.38 25.66
N LEU A 728 52.88 -25.86 25.03
CA LEU A 728 52.40 -26.31 23.71
C LEU A 728 52.31 -25.09 22.77
N PRO A 729 52.81 -25.20 21.52
CA PRO A 729 52.80 -24.11 20.56
C PRO A 729 51.44 -23.97 19.87
N ALA A 730 51.21 -22.79 19.30
CA ALA A 730 50.06 -22.45 18.47
C ALA A 730 49.83 -23.52 17.37
N THR A 731 48.66 -24.16 17.39
CA THR A 731 48.21 -25.00 16.28
C THR A 731 47.28 -24.21 15.38
N THR A 732 47.76 -23.99 14.16
CA THR A 732 47.07 -23.51 12.97
C THR A 732 45.75 -24.27 12.74
N PRO A 733 44.65 -23.62 12.31
CA PRO A 733 43.42 -24.33 11.97
C PRO A 733 43.68 -25.20 10.74
N THR A 734 43.48 -26.51 10.87
CA THR A 734 43.54 -27.44 9.74
C THR A 734 42.25 -27.29 8.93
N PRO A 735 42.30 -27.15 7.60
CA PRO A 735 41.10 -27.15 6.78
C PRO A 735 40.51 -28.57 6.77
N ILE A 736 39.32 -28.73 7.36
CA ILE A 736 38.58 -30.00 7.34
C ILE A 736 38.00 -30.18 5.93
N THR A 737 38.73 -30.86 5.04
CA THR A 737 38.34 -31.09 3.64
C THR A 737 37.49 -32.35 3.40
N SER A 738 36.95 -33.02 4.42
CA SER A 738 35.90 -34.03 4.23
C SER A 738 35.08 -34.25 5.50
N LEU A 739 33.99 -33.50 5.68
CA LEU A 739 32.92 -33.90 6.59
C LEU A 739 31.90 -34.71 5.79
N THR A 740 32.06 -36.03 5.77
CA THR A 740 30.94 -36.93 5.52
C THR A 740 29.91 -36.70 6.62
N TYR A 741 28.63 -36.48 6.27
CA TYR A 741 27.50 -36.36 7.21
C TYR A 741 27.17 -37.70 7.88
N THR A 742 28.19 -38.39 8.37
CA THR A 742 28.08 -39.64 9.10
C THR A 742 28.19 -39.33 10.58
N ARG A 743 27.18 -39.76 11.34
CA ARG A 743 27.14 -39.72 12.80
C ARG A 743 28.49 -40.18 13.38
N PRO A 744 29.19 -39.39 14.21
CA PRO A 744 30.31 -39.89 14.99
C PRO A 744 29.81 -40.99 15.94
N PRO A 745 30.45 -42.16 16.01
CA PRO A 745 30.04 -43.21 16.93
C PRO A 745 30.26 -42.74 18.38
N THR A 746 29.16 -42.56 19.12
CA THR A 746 29.20 -42.20 20.54
C THR A 746 29.53 -43.46 21.35
N THR A 747 30.79 -43.61 21.77
CA THR A 747 31.29 -44.77 22.54
C THR A 747 31.32 -44.54 24.05
N LEU A 748 30.84 -43.38 24.52
CA LEU A 748 30.90 -42.96 25.93
C LEU A 748 29.57 -43.21 26.65
N SER A 749 29.63 -43.56 27.93
CA SER A 749 28.46 -43.63 28.81
C SER A 749 27.85 -42.23 29.04
N PRO A 750 26.55 -42.10 29.39
CA PRO A 750 25.90 -40.80 29.60
C PRO A 750 26.65 -39.87 30.57
N THR A 751 27.20 -40.44 31.66
CA THR A 751 27.99 -39.70 32.66
C THR A 751 29.34 -39.22 32.11
N ALA A 752 29.98 -40.00 31.23
CA ALA A 752 31.23 -39.61 30.57
C ALA A 752 30.98 -38.56 29.48
N GLN A 753 29.81 -38.60 28.82
CA GLN A 753 29.39 -37.59 27.85
C GLN A 753 29.12 -36.24 28.53
N GLU A 754 28.46 -36.21 29.69
CA GLU A 754 28.25 -34.97 30.46
C GLU A 754 29.56 -34.35 30.96
N ALA A 755 30.50 -35.17 31.45
CA ALA A 755 31.83 -34.70 31.84
C ALA A 755 32.62 -34.12 30.64
N ALA A 756 32.52 -34.75 29.47
CA ALA A 756 33.13 -34.26 28.24
C ALA A 756 32.52 -32.93 27.77
N VAL A 757 31.18 -32.79 27.82
CA VAL A 757 30.49 -31.53 27.50
C VAL A 757 30.94 -30.40 28.43
N GLY A 758 31.02 -30.64 29.73
CA GLY A 758 31.50 -29.64 30.70
C GLY A 758 32.95 -29.21 30.43
N ALA A 759 33.85 -30.16 30.16
CA ALA A 759 35.25 -29.85 29.83
C ALA A 759 35.39 -29.06 28.52
N SER A 760 34.67 -29.47 27.46
CA SER A 760 34.65 -28.75 26.19
C SER A 760 34.02 -27.35 26.32
N ALA A 761 33.01 -27.17 27.16
CA ALA A 761 32.40 -25.87 27.41
C ALA A 761 33.39 -24.91 28.09
N ILE A 762 34.13 -25.39 29.09
CA ILE A 762 35.19 -24.64 29.76
C ILE A 762 36.28 -24.24 28.76
N ALA A 763 36.70 -25.18 27.90
CA ALA A 763 37.71 -24.90 26.88
C ALA A 763 37.22 -23.83 25.88
N ALA A 764 35.98 -23.93 25.40
CA ALA A 764 35.39 -22.96 24.48
C ALA A 764 35.27 -21.56 25.12
N ALA A 765 34.78 -21.47 26.35
CA ALA A 765 34.69 -20.21 27.08
C ALA A 765 36.07 -19.58 27.32
N THR A 766 37.06 -20.39 27.72
CA THR A 766 38.44 -19.93 27.93
C THR A 766 39.07 -19.43 26.63
N ALA A 767 38.87 -20.14 25.52
CA ALA A 767 39.34 -19.73 24.20
C ALA A 767 38.72 -18.41 23.72
N ALA A 768 37.44 -18.16 24.06
CA ALA A 768 36.77 -16.88 23.80
C ALA A 768 37.19 -15.76 24.79
N GLY A 769 38.01 -16.08 25.80
CA GLY A 769 38.53 -15.14 26.79
C GLY A 769 37.61 -14.91 27.99
N PHE A 770 36.81 -15.92 28.36
CA PHE A 770 35.95 -15.91 29.54
C PHE A 770 36.41 -16.89 30.62
N SER A 771 36.10 -16.58 31.88
CA SER A 771 36.31 -17.51 33.00
C SER A 771 35.29 -18.66 32.92
N PRO A 772 35.62 -19.87 33.41
CA PRO A 772 34.64 -20.94 33.59
C PRO A 772 33.40 -20.51 34.37
N SER A 773 33.53 -19.56 35.30
CA SER A 773 32.41 -19.01 36.09
C SER A 773 31.45 -18.13 35.28
N SER A 774 31.82 -17.71 34.07
CA SER A 774 30.96 -16.93 33.17
C SER A 774 29.97 -17.81 32.40
N ILE A 775 30.13 -19.14 32.42
CA ILE A 775 29.19 -20.06 31.78
C ILE A 775 27.89 -20.06 32.60
N GLU A 776 26.80 -19.60 31.98
CA GLU A 776 25.46 -19.61 32.55
C GLU A 776 24.77 -20.95 32.29
N ASP A 777 24.89 -21.44 31.06
CA ASP A 777 24.19 -22.64 30.62
C ASP A 777 24.89 -23.31 29.41
N ILE A 778 24.50 -24.55 29.11
CA ILE A 778 24.90 -25.32 27.95
C ILE A 778 23.63 -25.82 27.24
N LEU A 779 23.40 -25.37 26.02
CA LEU A 779 22.23 -25.76 25.23
C LEU A 779 22.66 -26.74 24.14
N ARG A 780 21.97 -27.88 24.07
CA ARG A 780 22.20 -28.86 23.00
C ARG A 780 21.64 -28.35 21.69
N ILE A 781 22.36 -28.61 20.60
CA ILE A 781 21.91 -28.31 19.24
C ILE A 781 21.30 -29.58 18.67
N LYS A 782 20.08 -29.47 18.14
CA LYS A 782 19.41 -30.58 17.50
C LYS A 782 20.16 -31.04 16.25
N ASP A 783 20.05 -32.31 15.95
CA ASP A 783 20.79 -33.02 14.91
C ASP A 783 20.78 -32.33 13.55
N SER A 784 19.59 -31.93 13.08
CA SER A 784 19.42 -31.25 11.78
C SER A 784 20.13 -29.89 11.74
N PHE A 785 20.46 -29.29 12.89
CA PHE A 785 21.08 -27.98 13.02
C PHE A 785 22.59 -28.03 13.25
N HIS A 786 23.20 -29.21 13.39
CA HIS A 786 24.66 -29.31 13.46
C HIS A 786 25.36 -28.67 12.24
N PRO A 787 24.88 -28.86 11.00
CA PRO A 787 25.46 -28.20 9.83
C PRO A 787 25.33 -26.67 9.86
N PHE A 788 24.33 -26.13 10.55
CA PHE A 788 24.09 -24.69 10.66
C PHE A 788 25.01 -24.03 11.69
N ALA A 789 25.41 -24.79 12.70
CA ALA A 789 26.31 -24.31 13.75
C ALA A 789 27.76 -24.32 13.29
N SER A 790 28.19 -25.38 12.59
CA SER A 790 29.59 -25.55 12.18
C SER A 790 29.86 -25.11 10.75
N GLY A 791 28.88 -25.19 9.85
CA GLY A 791 29.01 -24.84 8.43
C GLY A 791 30.02 -25.71 7.66
N ARG A 792 30.02 -25.62 6.32
CA ARG A 792 31.18 -26.08 5.53
C ARG A 792 32.28 -25.03 5.46
N ARG A 793 31.92 -23.77 5.65
CA ARG A 793 32.80 -22.59 5.73
C ARG A 793 32.33 -21.66 6.86
N PRO A 794 33.20 -20.76 7.37
CA PRO A 794 32.86 -19.92 8.52
C PRO A 794 31.57 -19.09 8.36
N GLN A 795 31.28 -18.60 7.16
CA GLN A 795 30.12 -17.77 6.84
C GLN A 795 28.83 -18.57 6.52
N SER A 796 28.90 -19.90 6.46
CA SER A 796 27.73 -20.75 6.14
C SER A 796 26.60 -20.55 7.15
N TYR A 797 25.37 -20.52 6.68
CA TYR A 797 24.16 -20.37 7.51
C TYR A 797 24.15 -19.14 8.42
N HIS A 798 24.92 -18.11 8.07
CA HIS A 798 24.81 -16.81 8.71
C HIS A 798 23.77 -15.94 8.02
N ASN A 799 23.21 -15.03 8.79
CA ASN A 799 22.39 -13.92 8.33
C ASN A 799 22.99 -12.62 8.83
N ARG A 800 22.93 -11.59 8.00
CA ARG A 800 23.24 -10.22 8.38
C ARG A 800 22.04 -9.33 8.11
N THR A 801 21.49 -8.75 9.16
CA THR A 801 20.41 -7.76 9.09
C THR A 801 20.97 -6.38 9.42
N VAL A 802 20.68 -5.39 8.57
CA VAL A 802 21.14 -4.01 8.71
C VAL A 802 19.95 -3.14 9.06
N PHE A 803 20.05 -2.40 10.15
CA PHE A 803 19.05 -1.44 10.58
C PHE A 803 19.59 -0.02 10.42
N ARG A 804 18.82 0.88 9.80
CA ARG A 804 18.98 2.32 10.01
C ARG A 804 18.39 2.67 11.37
N VAL A 805 19.09 3.49 12.14
CA VAL A 805 18.65 3.88 13.48
C VAL A 805 18.12 5.30 13.48
N ASN A 806 16.85 5.46 13.85
CA ASN A 806 16.16 6.75 13.77
C ASN A 806 16.18 7.48 15.11
N GLY A 807 16.72 8.70 15.12
CA GLY A 807 16.62 9.65 16.24
C GLY A 807 17.22 9.18 17.58
N THR A 808 17.98 8.07 17.61
CA THR A 808 18.47 7.46 18.85
C THR A 808 19.99 7.59 18.98
N PRO A 809 20.52 8.18 20.07
CA PRO A 809 21.97 8.32 20.27
C PRO A 809 22.70 6.99 20.45
N ILE A 810 23.94 6.88 19.96
CA ILE A 810 24.80 5.67 20.08
C ILE A 810 24.85 5.07 21.50
N PRO A 811 25.01 5.85 22.59
CA PRO A 811 25.01 5.29 23.95
C PRO A 811 23.70 4.59 24.30
N GLN A 812 22.57 5.13 23.87
CA GLN A 812 21.25 4.54 24.09
C GLN A 812 21.06 3.27 23.25
N ILE A 813 21.54 3.26 21.99
CA ILE A 813 21.55 2.06 21.14
C ILE A 813 22.32 0.93 21.83
N ARG A 814 23.54 1.22 22.31
CA ARG A 814 24.36 0.23 23.03
C ARG A 814 23.64 -0.27 24.29
N ALA A 815 23.12 0.63 25.12
CA ALA A 815 22.40 0.23 26.33
C ALA A 815 21.16 -0.62 26.02
N GLY A 816 20.43 -0.31 24.94
CA GLY A 816 19.30 -1.10 24.47
C GLY A 816 19.69 -2.51 24.06
N LEU A 817 20.79 -2.65 23.29
CA LEU A 817 21.36 -3.95 22.91
C LEU A 817 21.77 -4.79 24.13
N GLU A 818 22.44 -4.18 25.10
CA GLU A 818 22.88 -4.86 26.33
C GLU A 818 21.68 -5.41 27.11
N ARG A 819 20.60 -4.61 27.25
CA ARG A 819 19.36 -5.06 27.91
C ARG A 819 18.67 -6.18 27.12
N ALA A 820 18.53 -6.04 25.81
CA ALA A 820 17.93 -7.08 24.97
C ALA A 820 18.70 -8.41 25.07
N LEU A 821 20.03 -8.37 24.94
CA LEU A 821 20.90 -9.55 25.08
C LEU A 821 20.84 -10.16 26.48
N ALA A 822 20.74 -9.35 27.54
CA ALA A 822 20.59 -9.85 28.90
C ALA A 822 19.35 -10.76 29.07
N THR A 823 18.28 -10.49 28.32
CA THR A 823 17.03 -11.27 28.38
C THR A 823 17.00 -12.51 27.48
N ARG A 824 17.94 -12.67 26.54
CA ARG A 824 17.89 -13.68 25.48
C ARG A 824 19.12 -14.58 25.51
N ALA A 825 19.02 -15.68 26.27
CA ALA A 825 20.13 -16.62 26.48
C ALA A 825 20.70 -17.21 25.18
N VAL A 826 19.84 -17.57 24.22
CA VAL A 826 20.26 -18.16 22.93
C VAL A 826 21.05 -17.18 22.06
N MET A 827 20.84 -15.87 22.21
CA MET A 827 21.62 -14.84 21.52
C MET A 827 22.98 -14.55 22.19
N ARG A 828 23.23 -15.16 23.36
CA ARG A 828 24.48 -15.04 24.13
C ARG A 828 25.38 -16.26 24.07
N THR A 829 25.23 -17.05 23.01
CA THR A 829 25.95 -18.31 22.89
C THR A 829 27.27 -18.16 22.14
N ILE A 830 28.25 -18.95 22.56
CA ILE A 830 29.41 -19.31 21.77
C ILE A 830 29.34 -20.79 21.38
N LEU A 831 29.99 -21.15 20.28
CA LEU A 831 30.02 -22.54 19.82
C LEU A 831 31.03 -23.37 20.62
N GLY A 832 30.53 -24.42 21.28
CA GLY A 832 31.32 -25.51 21.83
C GLY A 832 31.29 -26.73 20.90
N VAL A 833 32.38 -27.49 20.84
CA VAL A 833 32.47 -28.71 20.04
C VAL A 833 33.04 -29.84 20.90
N LEU A 834 32.37 -30.98 20.91
CA LEU A 834 32.86 -32.18 21.57
C LEU A 834 34.03 -32.81 20.80
N PRO A 835 34.86 -33.67 21.44
CA PRO A 835 35.96 -34.36 20.75
C PRO A 835 35.52 -35.22 19.56
N ASP A 836 34.26 -35.67 19.56
CA ASP A 836 33.64 -36.42 18.46
C ASP A 836 33.07 -35.52 17.35
N GLY A 837 33.17 -34.19 17.48
CA GLY A 837 32.73 -33.21 16.50
C GLY A 837 31.30 -32.70 16.69
N VAL A 838 30.56 -33.16 17.70
CA VAL A 838 29.17 -32.72 17.92
C VAL A 838 29.15 -31.29 18.48
N PRO A 839 28.45 -30.33 17.81
CA PRO A 839 28.37 -28.96 18.29
C PRO A 839 27.30 -28.77 19.36
N PHE A 840 27.54 -27.82 20.26
CA PHE A 840 26.59 -27.36 21.26
C PHE A 840 26.82 -25.87 21.55
N HIS A 841 25.83 -25.22 22.17
CA HIS A 841 25.92 -23.82 22.56
C HIS A 841 26.35 -23.68 24.00
N VAL A 842 27.31 -22.80 24.27
CA VAL A 842 27.68 -22.37 25.62
C VAL A 842 27.14 -20.96 25.84
N VAL A 843 26.20 -20.81 26.76
CA VAL A 843 25.59 -19.52 27.11
C VAL A 843 26.50 -18.78 28.09
N ILE A 844 26.87 -17.54 27.75
CA ILE A 844 27.76 -16.71 28.58
C ILE A 844 26.95 -15.68 29.34
N SER A 845 27.00 -15.70 30.67
CA SER A 845 26.31 -14.77 31.58
C SER A 845 26.42 -13.30 31.13
N PRO A 846 25.33 -12.51 31.18
CA PRO A 846 25.33 -11.14 30.69
C PRO A 846 26.16 -10.24 31.61
N HIS A 847 27.31 -9.76 31.13
CA HIS A 847 28.17 -8.82 31.84
C HIS A 847 28.96 -7.94 30.85
N GLY A 848 29.50 -6.81 31.32
CA GLY A 848 30.22 -5.84 30.48
C GLY A 848 31.30 -6.46 29.58
N GLY A 849 32.16 -7.33 30.13
CA GLY A 849 33.19 -8.01 29.33
C GLY A 849 32.67 -8.93 28.20
N TYR A 850 31.44 -9.42 28.26
CA TYR A 850 30.79 -10.13 27.16
C TYR A 850 30.30 -9.11 26.12
N PHE A 851 29.57 -8.08 26.55
CA PHE A 851 29.04 -7.03 25.67
C PHE A 851 30.14 -6.31 24.87
N ASP A 852 31.29 -6.06 25.48
CA ASP A 852 32.45 -5.44 24.82
C ASP A 852 33.04 -6.29 23.69
N LYS A 853 32.84 -7.61 23.73
CA LYS A 853 33.33 -8.53 22.69
C LYS A 853 32.32 -8.71 21.54
N VAL A 854 31.03 -8.55 21.79
CA VAL A 854 29.97 -8.77 20.78
C VAL A 854 29.36 -7.49 20.21
N ILE A 855 29.51 -6.35 20.89
CA ILE A 855 29.05 -5.02 20.44
C ILE A 855 30.24 -4.12 20.17
N SER A 856 30.49 -3.78 18.91
CA SER A 856 31.51 -2.80 18.50
C SER A 856 30.89 -1.54 17.93
N THR A 857 31.53 -0.39 18.14
CA THR A 857 31.19 0.86 17.45
C THR A 857 32.26 1.16 16.40
N VAL A 858 31.85 1.45 15.17
CA VAL A 858 32.73 1.69 14.03
C VAL A 858 32.38 3.04 13.41
N GLU A 859 33.39 3.84 13.07
CA GLU A 859 33.20 5.04 12.27
C GLU A 859 33.65 4.81 10.83
N VAL A 860 32.81 5.22 9.88
CA VAL A 860 33.11 5.20 8.46
C VAL A 860 33.01 6.61 7.87
N ALA A 861 33.80 6.88 6.83
CA ALA A 861 33.82 8.21 6.21
C ALA A 861 32.49 8.50 5.48
N ASP A 862 31.99 7.51 4.75
CA ASP A 862 30.87 7.61 3.81
C ASP A 862 30.12 6.28 3.69
N GLU A 863 29.10 6.28 2.83
CA GLU A 863 28.28 5.09 2.54
C GLU A 863 29.09 3.94 1.93
N GLN A 864 30.20 4.19 1.22
CA GLN A 864 31.06 3.12 0.72
C GLN A 864 31.72 2.34 1.85
N GLY A 865 32.12 3.03 2.92
CA GLY A 865 32.63 2.37 4.13
C GLY A 865 31.56 1.52 4.84
N LEU A 866 30.31 1.97 4.87
CA LEU A 866 29.18 1.16 5.36
C LEU A 866 28.99 -0.09 4.49
N ASP A 867 28.96 0.09 3.17
CA ASP A 867 28.79 -0.99 2.20
C ASP A 867 29.88 -2.06 2.31
N ALA A 868 31.13 -1.66 2.58
CA ALA A 868 32.23 -2.60 2.81
C ALA A 868 32.00 -3.50 4.04
N ILE A 869 31.43 -2.96 5.11
CA ILE A 869 31.07 -3.73 6.32
C ILE A 869 29.87 -4.63 6.03
N VAL A 870 28.83 -4.07 5.41
CA VAL A 870 27.58 -4.78 5.12
C VAL A 870 27.82 -5.96 4.18
N LYS A 871 28.67 -5.78 3.17
CA LYS A 871 28.95 -6.79 2.13
C LYS A 871 30.17 -7.69 2.44
N ASP A 872 30.79 -7.56 3.63
CA ASP A 872 31.92 -8.41 4.00
C ASP A 872 31.50 -9.89 4.13
N GLY A 873 31.84 -10.69 3.12
CA GLY A 873 31.66 -12.14 3.08
C GLY A 873 32.96 -12.93 3.32
N SER A 874 34.01 -12.28 3.83
CA SER A 874 35.29 -12.93 4.11
C SER A 874 35.19 -13.94 5.25
N ASP A 875 36.06 -14.95 5.23
CA ASP A 875 36.18 -15.93 6.32
C ASP A 875 36.52 -15.21 7.64
N GLU A 876 37.40 -14.21 7.61
CA GLU A 876 37.83 -13.43 8.78
C GLU A 876 36.64 -12.79 9.49
N GLY A 877 35.71 -12.16 8.75
CA GLY A 877 34.48 -11.58 9.29
C GLY A 877 33.55 -12.56 10.01
N HIS A 878 33.67 -13.86 9.73
CA HIS A 878 32.78 -14.93 10.23
C HIS A 878 33.47 -15.99 11.10
N THR A 879 34.79 -15.91 11.29
CA THR A 879 35.57 -16.84 12.15
C THR A 879 35.34 -16.67 13.66
N SER A 880 34.33 -15.89 14.04
CA SER A 880 34.07 -15.57 15.44
C SER A 880 33.47 -16.76 16.19
N PRO A 881 33.86 -17.00 17.46
CA PRO A 881 33.21 -18.03 18.28
C PRO A 881 31.79 -17.62 18.72
N PHE A 882 31.41 -16.34 18.56
CA PHE A 882 30.11 -15.79 18.96
C PHE A 882 29.05 -16.04 17.90
N MET A 883 27.91 -16.59 18.31
CA MET A 883 26.82 -16.91 17.39
C MET A 883 25.95 -15.69 17.04
N ALA A 884 26.13 -14.56 17.72
CA ALA A 884 25.52 -13.27 17.38
C ALA A 884 26.51 -12.13 17.63
N ARG A 885 26.56 -11.15 16.71
CA ARG A 885 27.43 -9.96 16.77
C ARG A 885 26.72 -8.72 16.28
N PHE A 886 27.09 -7.57 16.83
CA PHE A 886 26.45 -6.29 16.59
C PHE A 886 27.49 -5.21 16.35
N GLN A 887 27.34 -4.44 15.29
CA GLN A 887 28.19 -3.30 14.96
C GLN A 887 27.35 -2.05 14.82
N ILE A 888 27.61 -1.04 15.66
CA ILE A 888 27.00 0.29 15.54
C ILE A 888 27.91 1.10 14.63
N VAL A 889 27.44 1.43 13.43
CA VAL A 889 28.21 2.11 12.39
C VAL A 889 27.76 3.57 12.30
N ASN A 890 28.67 4.51 12.53
CA ASN A 890 28.43 5.95 12.38
C ASN A 890 28.99 6.43 11.03
N VAL A 891 28.15 7.01 10.18
CA VAL A 891 28.54 7.54 8.85
C VAL A 891 28.79 9.04 8.96
N ARG A 892 30.05 9.47 8.86
CA ARG A 892 30.43 10.87 9.14
C ARG A 892 29.81 11.90 8.20
N THR A 893 29.67 11.56 6.92
CA THR A 893 29.16 12.49 5.90
C THR A 893 27.68 12.80 6.03
N THR A 894 26.86 11.83 6.45
CA THR A 894 25.41 12.00 6.59
C THR A 894 24.96 12.17 8.05
N ALA A 895 25.83 11.84 9.01
CA ALA A 895 25.51 11.71 10.43
C ALA A 895 24.45 10.62 10.73
N ASP A 896 24.21 9.70 9.80
CA ASP A 896 23.36 8.54 10.01
C ASP A 896 24.06 7.48 10.87
N VAL A 897 23.27 6.78 11.68
CA VAL A 897 23.73 5.64 12.48
C VAL A 897 23.02 4.38 12.00
N TYR A 898 23.81 3.32 11.80
CA TYR A 898 23.32 1.99 11.43
C TYR A 898 23.68 0.97 12.49
N LEU A 899 22.83 -0.04 12.66
CA LEU A 899 23.10 -1.24 13.46
C LEU A 899 23.19 -2.43 12.51
N VAL A 900 24.38 -3.00 12.36
CA VAL A 900 24.63 -4.22 11.58
C VAL A 900 24.66 -5.39 12.54
N ALA A 901 23.70 -6.30 12.43
CA ALA A 901 23.62 -7.49 13.27
C ALA A 901 23.85 -8.76 12.44
N THR A 902 24.79 -9.60 12.87
CA THR A 902 25.13 -10.87 12.22
C THR A 902 24.81 -12.02 13.16
N TYR A 903 24.06 -13.02 12.67
CA TYR A 903 23.51 -14.13 13.43
C TYR A 903 23.85 -15.47 12.76
N SER A 904 24.17 -16.50 13.55
CA SER A 904 24.18 -17.90 13.09
C SER A 904 22.76 -18.48 13.14
N HIS A 905 22.29 -19.15 12.08
CA HIS A 905 20.98 -19.83 12.11
C HIS A 905 20.88 -20.91 13.20
N SER A 906 21.98 -21.36 13.78
CA SER A 906 21.94 -22.29 14.92
C SER A 906 21.31 -21.71 16.18
N THR A 907 21.06 -20.39 16.23
CA THR A 907 20.45 -19.69 17.37
C THR A 907 19.07 -19.09 17.05
N TYR A 908 18.58 -19.17 15.81
CA TYR A 908 17.28 -18.60 15.50
C TYR A 908 16.62 -19.28 14.29
N ASP A 909 15.31 -19.16 14.24
CA ASP A 909 14.52 -19.33 13.02
C ASP A 909 13.74 -18.06 12.68
N ALA A 910 12.97 -18.12 11.59
CA ALA A 910 12.23 -16.97 11.10
C ALA A 910 11.32 -16.35 12.18
N LEU A 911 10.65 -17.15 13.00
CA LEU A 911 9.70 -16.66 14.00
C LEU A 911 10.42 -16.08 15.22
N SER A 912 11.45 -16.76 15.73
CA SER A 912 12.21 -16.24 16.87
C SER A 912 12.96 -14.96 16.51
N LEU A 913 13.41 -14.82 15.26
CA LEU A 913 14.10 -13.62 14.78
C LEU A 913 13.16 -12.40 14.69
N VAL A 914 11.91 -12.58 14.25
CA VAL A 914 10.90 -11.50 14.31
C VAL A 914 10.73 -11.02 15.74
N ALA A 915 10.48 -11.96 16.67
CA ALA A 915 10.30 -11.62 18.08
C ALA A 915 11.54 -10.93 18.68
N TRP A 916 12.74 -11.35 18.28
CA TRP A 916 14.00 -10.72 18.67
C TRP A 916 14.11 -9.28 18.15
N HIS A 917 13.84 -9.03 16.87
CA HIS A 917 13.94 -7.68 16.30
C HIS A 917 12.92 -6.71 16.90
N LEU A 918 11.70 -7.17 17.20
CA LEU A 918 10.68 -6.36 17.86
C LEU A 918 11.11 -5.97 19.28
N ASP A 919 11.58 -6.93 20.08
CA ASP A 919 12.03 -6.66 21.45
C ASP A 919 13.30 -5.79 21.46
N LEU A 920 14.22 -6.00 20.49
CA LEU A 920 15.38 -5.14 20.31
C LEU A 920 14.99 -3.70 19.97
N ASN A 921 14.04 -3.49 19.06
CA ASN A 921 13.52 -2.15 18.75
C ASN A 921 12.96 -1.47 20.01
N ARG A 922 12.18 -2.19 20.83
CA ARG A 922 11.64 -1.65 22.09
C ARG A 922 12.76 -1.27 23.07
N CYS A 923 13.78 -2.11 23.25
CA CYS A 923 14.91 -1.80 24.13
C CYS A 923 15.76 -0.63 23.63
N VAL A 924 15.94 -0.45 22.32
CA VAL A 924 16.66 0.70 21.79
C VAL A 924 15.86 1.99 21.97
N ARG A 925 14.54 1.93 21.73
CA ARG A 925 13.64 3.08 21.83
C ARG A 925 13.44 3.57 23.26
N ASP A 926 13.09 2.67 24.17
CA ASP A 926 12.64 3.01 25.52
C ASP A 926 13.59 2.43 26.59
N PRO A 927 14.33 3.30 27.31
CA PRO A 927 15.16 2.91 28.44
C PRO A 927 14.43 2.12 29.54
N ALA A 928 13.12 2.36 29.72
CA ALA A 928 12.29 1.74 30.74
C ALA A 928 11.53 0.49 30.25
N ALA A 929 11.70 0.08 28.98
CA ALA A 929 10.99 -1.05 28.41
C ALA A 929 11.24 -2.34 29.20
N VAL A 930 10.14 -3.00 29.60
CA VAL A 930 10.15 -4.34 30.19
C VAL A 930 9.79 -5.34 29.11
N ILE A 931 10.66 -6.32 28.88
CA ILE A 931 10.42 -7.40 27.92
C ILE A 931 9.91 -8.64 28.67
N PRO A 932 8.69 -9.13 28.39
CA PRO A 932 8.20 -10.37 28.97
C PRO A 932 9.08 -11.55 28.57
N ALA A 933 9.35 -12.43 29.53
CA ALA A 933 10.10 -13.64 29.28
C ALA A 933 9.41 -14.51 28.21
N LEU A 934 10.19 -15.00 27.26
CA LEU A 934 9.78 -16.08 26.37
C LEU A 934 10.09 -17.42 27.02
N THR A 935 9.51 -18.49 26.48
CA THR A 935 9.83 -19.84 26.92
C THR A 935 11.27 -20.16 26.53
N PRO A 936 12.15 -20.48 27.50
CA PRO A 936 13.55 -20.76 27.19
C PRO A 936 13.68 -21.95 26.22
N TYR A 937 14.48 -21.78 25.16
CA TYR A 937 14.76 -22.85 24.19
C TYR A 937 15.28 -24.13 24.84
N ARG A 938 15.97 -24.00 25.98
CA ARG A 938 16.43 -25.13 26.79
C ARG A 938 15.35 -26.18 27.00
N LEU A 939 14.14 -25.76 27.39
CA LEU A 939 13.06 -26.69 27.70
C LEU A 939 12.72 -27.56 26.48
N TRP A 940 12.65 -26.95 25.30
CA TRP A 940 12.39 -27.65 24.05
C TRP A 940 13.55 -28.58 23.67
N ALA A 941 14.79 -28.09 23.76
CA ALA A 941 15.98 -28.85 23.43
C ALA A 941 16.15 -30.09 24.34
N ASP A 942 15.95 -29.92 25.65
CA ASP A 942 16.05 -31.01 26.62
C ASP A 942 14.99 -32.08 26.34
N MET A 943 13.75 -31.68 26.06
CA MET A 943 12.68 -32.62 25.68
C MET A 943 13.00 -33.37 24.39
N TYR A 944 13.46 -32.68 23.35
CA TYR A 944 13.88 -33.33 22.11
C TYR A 944 14.96 -34.37 22.39
N HIS A 945 16.03 -34.02 23.11
CA HIS A 945 17.13 -34.94 23.39
C HIS A 945 16.78 -36.06 24.37
N GLN A 946 15.85 -35.84 25.30
CA GLN A 946 15.41 -36.84 26.27
C GLN A 946 14.46 -37.86 25.64
N PHE A 947 13.56 -37.42 24.75
CA PHE A 947 12.49 -38.26 24.20
C PHE A 947 12.68 -38.67 22.74
N ARG A 948 13.79 -38.31 22.09
CA ARG A 948 14.15 -38.74 20.71
C ARG A 948 14.24 -40.24 20.49
N GLU A 949 14.37 -41.04 21.54
CA GLU A 949 14.34 -42.51 21.45
C GLU A 949 12.99 -43.11 21.91
N SER A 950 11.99 -42.27 22.21
CA SER A 950 10.65 -42.70 22.60
C SER A 950 9.90 -43.40 21.46
N LEU A 951 8.83 -44.12 21.79
CA LEU A 951 8.00 -44.78 20.79
C LEU A 951 7.43 -43.80 19.75
N VAL A 952 7.02 -42.61 20.17
CA VAL A 952 6.50 -41.56 19.28
C VAL A 952 7.59 -41.11 18.31
N ALA A 953 8.82 -40.89 18.81
CA ALA A 953 9.95 -40.53 17.96
C ALA A 953 10.28 -41.64 16.96
N GLN A 954 10.30 -42.90 17.40
CA GLN A 954 10.55 -44.06 16.54
C GLN A 954 9.49 -44.19 15.44
N GLN A 955 8.21 -43.99 15.75
CA GLN A 955 7.13 -43.99 14.77
C GLN A 955 7.31 -42.90 13.72
N SER A 956 7.69 -41.68 14.13
CA SER A 956 7.96 -40.58 13.21
C SER A 956 9.19 -40.82 12.33
N VAL A 957 10.22 -41.47 12.87
CA VAL A 957 11.38 -41.92 12.08
C VAL A 957 10.96 -42.97 11.06
N GLU A 958 10.26 -44.02 11.48
CA GLU A 958 9.79 -45.09 10.60
C GLU A 958 8.87 -44.56 9.49
N TRP A 959 8.02 -43.58 9.79
CA TRP A 959 7.19 -42.90 8.81
C TRP A 959 8.04 -42.19 7.74
N ASN A 960 9.02 -41.37 8.14
CA ASN A 960 9.90 -40.67 7.21
C ASN A 960 10.77 -41.64 6.39
N VAL A 961 11.30 -42.69 7.02
CA VAL A 961 12.07 -43.74 6.35
C VAL A 961 11.20 -44.43 5.29
N ARG A 962 9.94 -44.77 5.60
CA ARG A 962 9.03 -45.39 4.62
C ARG A 962 8.76 -44.47 3.43
N ARG A 963 8.54 -43.17 3.67
CA ARG A 963 8.27 -42.18 2.62
C ARG A 963 9.48 -41.96 1.69
N LEU A 964 10.69 -41.92 2.24
CA LEU A 964 11.92 -41.65 1.49
C LEU A 964 12.58 -42.90 0.90
N ARG A 965 12.13 -44.09 1.27
CA ARG A 965 12.74 -45.33 0.77
C ARG A 965 12.52 -45.49 -0.73
N GLY A 966 13.58 -45.77 -1.47
CA GLY A 966 13.60 -45.83 -2.92
C GLY A 966 13.91 -44.51 -3.61
N ILE A 967 14.19 -43.42 -2.87
CA ILE A 967 14.51 -42.10 -3.43
C ILE A 967 15.68 -42.13 -4.42
N SER A 968 16.65 -43.03 -4.20
CA SER A 968 17.81 -43.23 -5.08
C SER A 968 17.43 -43.57 -6.53
N ARG A 969 16.28 -44.22 -6.75
CA ARG A 969 15.77 -44.60 -8.08
C ARG A 969 15.36 -43.39 -8.93
N PHE A 970 15.00 -42.29 -8.27
CA PHE A 970 14.54 -41.07 -8.93
C PHE A 970 15.64 -40.01 -9.00
N ALA A 971 16.68 -40.13 -8.17
CA ALA A 971 17.68 -39.10 -7.93
C ALA A 971 18.39 -38.59 -9.21
N GLU A 972 18.79 -39.51 -10.09
CA GLU A 972 19.51 -39.17 -11.33
C GLU A 972 18.69 -38.23 -12.23
N ARG A 973 17.36 -38.34 -12.19
CA ARG A 973 16.45 -37.56 -13.06
C ARG A 973 15.72 -36.45 -12.32
N ALA A 974 15.50 -36.55 -11.01
CA ALA A 974 14.62 -35.64 -10.26
C ALA A 974 15.36 -34.57 -9.43
N LEU A 975 16.65 -34.76 -9.12
CA LEU A 975 17.39 -33.78 -8.33
C LEU A 975 17.70 -32.52 -9.14
N TRP A 976 17.25 -31.37 -8.63
CA TRP A 976 17.38 -30.07 -9.30
C TRP A 976 17.75 -28.98 -8.28
N PRO A 977 18.58 -27.98 -8.63
CA PRO A 977 19.29 -27.83 -9.89
C PRO A 977 20.43 -28.85 -10.05
N PRO A 978 20.94 -29.09 -11.26
CA PRO A 978 22.14 -29.90 -11.48
C PRO A 978 23.38 -29.25 -10.84
N ALA A 979 24.27 -30.07 -10.25
CA ALA A 979 25.54 -29.59 -9.70
C ALA A 979 26.61 -29.49 -10.81
N LYS A 980 27.09 -28.28 -11.12
CA LYS A 980 28.21 -28.02 -12.03
C LYS A 980 29.57 -28.14 -11.33
N THR A 981 29.62 -27.90 -10.02
CA THR A 981 30.82 -28.02 -9.19
C THR A 981 30.49 -28.52 -7.78
N GLU A 982 31.48 -29.00 -7.04
CA GLU A 982 31.28 -29.53 -5.69
C GLU A 982 30.97 -28.41 -4.68
N GLY A 983 30.04 -28.70 -3.77
CA GLY A 983 29.61 -27.80 -2.71
C GLY A 983 28.53 -26.83 -3.17
N TRP A 984 27.79 -26.33 -2.17
CA TRP A 984 26.68 -25.40 -2.35
C TRP A 984 26.92 -24.28 -1.38
N MET A 985 27.38 -23.12 -1.88
CA MET A 985 27.54 -21.95 -1.03
C MET A 985 27.44 -20.67 -1.84
N VAL A 986 26.52 -19.82 -1.43
CA VAL A 986 26.43 -18.44 -1.90
C VAL A 986 27.56 -17.63 -1.26
N ALA A 987 28.62 -17.31 -2.01
CA ALA A 987 29.78 -16.60 -1.46
C ALA A 987 30.34 -15.52 -2.40
N ALA A 988 30.72 -14.39 -1.80
CA ALA A 988 31.31 -13.24 -2.47
C ALA A 988 32.64 -13.54 -3.18
N LYS A 989 33.46 -14.42 -2.59
CA LYS A 989 34.78 -14.79 -3.07
C LYS A 989 35.03 -16.29 -2.81
N ASP A 990 35.34 -17.05 -3.85
CA ASP A 990 35.93 -18.38 -3.69
C ASP A 990 37.46 -18.26 -3.66
N LYS A 991 38.14 -19.26 -3.09
CA LYS A 991 39.62 -19.29 -3.08
C LYS A 991 40.17 -19.32 -4.50
N GLU A 992 41.21 -18.55 -4.74
CA GLU A 992 41.85 -18.45 -6.06
C GLU A 992 42.34 -19.83 -6.55
N GLY A 993 42.05 -20.18 -7.80
CA GLY A 993 42.38 -21.47 -8.41
C GLY A 993 41.50 -22.65 -7.96
N SER A 994 40.47 -22.42 -7.12
CA SER A 994 39.55 -23.49 -6.70
C SER A 994 38.62 -23.92 -7.85
N ALA A 995 38.20 -25.19 -7.83
CA ALA A 995 37.24 -25.74 -8.80
C ALA A 995 35.93 -24.93 -8.88
N ARG A 996 35.54 -24.29 -7.77
CA ARG A 996 34.37 -23.42 -7.71
C ARG A 996 34.58 -22.09 -8.40
N GLN A 997 35.72 -21.42 -8.19
CA GLN A 997 36.05 -20.20 -8.92
C GLN A 997 36.07 -20.47 -10.43
N ILE A 998 36.69 -21.57 -10.86
CA ILE A 998 36.74 -21.98 -12.27
C ILE A 998 35.32 -22.22 -12.82
N SER A 999 34.46 -22.93 -12.07
CA SER A 999 33.06 -23.13 -12.45
C SER A 999 32.31 -21.80 -12.58
N ARG A 1000 32.50 -20.89 -11.63
CA ARG A 1000 31.86 -19.57 -11.63
C ARG A 1000 32.28 -18.73 -12.82
N GLU A 1001 33.57 -18.63 -13.13
CA GLU A 1001 34.03 -17.90 -14.32
C GLU A 1001 33.39 -18.46 -15.60
N LYS A 1002 33.29 -19.80 -15.71
CA LYS A 1002 32.64 -20.46 -16.85
C LYS A 1002 31.13 -20.21 -16.93
N VAL A 1003 30.42 -20.27 -15.80
CA VAL A 1003 28.96 -20.06 -15.76
C VAL A 1003 28.57 -18.65 -16.23
N TRP A 1004 29.43 -17.66 -15.95
CA TRP A 1004 29.20 -16.25 -16.27
C TRP A 1004 29.90 -15.79 -17.56
N GLU A 1005 30.54 -16.69 -18.32
CA GLU A 1005 31.30 -16.34 -19.54
C GLU A 1005 30.43 -15.61 -20.58
N GLU A 1006 29.18 -16.05 -20.75
CA GLU A 1006 28.23 -15.44 -21.69
C GLU A 1006 27.71 -14.06 -21.23
N ASP A 1007 27.84 -13.74 -19.93
CA ASP A 1007 27.44 -12.44 -19.35
C ASP A 1007 28.65 -11.49 -19.16
N GLY A 1008 29.76 -11.75 -19.85
CA GLY A 1008 30.98 -10.94 -19.77
C GLY A 1008 31.94 -11.30 -18.63
N GLY A 1009 31.75 -12.46 -18.00
CA GLY A 1009 32.61 -13.01 -16.94
C GLY A 1009 32.19 -12.61 -15.52
N TRP A 1010 32.69 -13.34 -14.51
CA TRP A 1010 32.27 -13.12 -13.12
C TRP A 1010 32.78 -11.79 -12.56
N GLU A 1011 34.00 -11.36 -12.88
CA GLU A 1011 34.57 -10.14 -12.30
C GLU A 1011 33.77 -8.86 -12.65
N VAL A 1012 33.11 -8.81 -13.81
CA VAL A 1012 32.22 -7.69 -14.20
C VAL A 1012 30.89 -7.74 -13.43
N ASN A 1013 30.40 -8.94 -13.10
CA ASN A 1013 29.09 -9.17 -12.48
C ASN A 1013 29.14 -9.29 -10.95
N ARG A 1014 30.35 -9.43 -10.40
CA ARG A 1014 30.60 -9.71 -8.98
C ARG A 1014 29.91 -8.74 -8.04
N GLU A 1015 30.01 -7.45 -8.31
CA GLU A 1015 29.47 -6.41 -7.42
C GLU A 1015 27.95 -6.52 -7.28
N ALA A 1016 27.24 -6.73 -8.39
CA ALA A 1016 25.79 -6.86 -8.42
C ALA A 1016 25.31 -8.18 -7.79
N TYR A 1017 26.05 -9.28 -7.96
CA TYR A 1017 25.64 -10.63 -7.56
C TYR A 1017 26.51 -11.23 -6.45
N THR A 1018 27.10 -10.39 -5.60
CA THR A 1018 27.78 -10.83 -4.38
C THR A 1018 26.81 -11.56 -3.43
N PHE A 1019 25.57 -11.06 -3.35
CA PHE A 1019 24.44 -11.67 -2.65
C PHE A 1019 23.30 -11.85 -3.65
N PRO A 1020 23.41 -12.85 -4.54
CA PRO A 1020 22.52 -13.01 -5.68
C PRO A 1020 21.09 -13.22 -5.20
N ARG A 1021 20.23 -12.26 -5.49
CA ARG A 1021 18.82 -12.28 -5.14
C ARG A 1021 18.00 -11.77 -6.29
N HIS A 1022 16.96 -12.50 -6.65
CA HIS A 1022 15.99 -12.06 -7.65
C HIS A 1022 14.59 -12.27 -7.12
N SER A 1023 13.80 -11.22 -7.09
CA SER A 1023 12.45 -11.27 -6.55
C SER A 1023 11.39 -10.99 -7.62
N ARG A 1024 10.18 -11.49 -7.35
CA ARG A 1024 8.98 -11.25 -8.15
C ARG A 1024 7.79 -11.11 -7.22
N ILE A 1025 6.87 -10.23 -7.62
CA ILE A 1025 5.52 -10.16 -7.07
C ILE A 1025 4.57 -10.71 -8.14
N VAL A 1026 3.72 -11.65 -7.75
CA VAL A 1026 2.75 -12.28 -8.65
C VAL A 1026 1.36 -12.17 -8.07
N THR A 1027 0.49 -11.43 -8.76
CA THR A 1027 -0.92 -11.34 -8.39
C THR A 1027 -1.68 -12.61 -8.75
N LEU A 1028 -2.11 -13.33 -7.72
CA LEU A 1028 -2.87 -14.57 -7.76
C LEU A 1028 -4.35 -14.28 -7.50
N ARG A 1029 -5.05 -13.74 -8.51
CA ARG A 1029 -6.47 -13.32 -8.39
C ARG A 1029 -7.41 -14.43 -7.89
N GLY A 1030 -7.08 -15.70 -8.14
CA GLY A 1030 -7.87 -16.85 -7.67
C GLY A 1030 -7.51 -17.36 -6.27
N MET A 1031 -6.48 -16.83 -5.60
CA MET A 1031 -5.96 -17.33 -4.32
C MET A 1031 -7.05 -17.44 -3.23
N GLN A 1032 -7.89 -16.41 -3.10
CA GLN A 1032 -8.95 -16.40 -2.08
C GLN A 1032 -10.06 -17.40 -2.36
N LYS A 1033 -10.36 -17.64 -3.64
CA LYS A 1033 -11.34 -18.65 -4.04
C LYS A 1033 -10.79 -20.05 -3.79
N LEU A 1034 -9.53 -20.27 -4.18
CA LEU A 1034 -8.79 -21.51 -3.94
C LEU A 1034 -8.74 -21.88 -2.45
N LEU A 1035 -8.46 -20.89 -1.58
CA LEU A 1035 -8.50 -21.09 -0.13
C LEU A 1035 -9.89 -21.50 0.37
N ARG A 1036 -10.96 -20.85 -0.11
CA ARG A 1036 -12.34 -21.14 0.32
C ARG A 1036 -12.88 -22.48 -0.18
N GLU A 1037 -12.58 -22.85 -1.42
CA GLU A 1037 -13.19 -24.01 -2.07
C GLU A 1037 -12.36 -25.28 -1.93
N ILE A 1038 -11.03 -25.17 -1.88
CA ILE A 1038 -10.10 -26.30 -1.83
C ILE A 1038 -9.40 -26.38 -0.46
N GLY A 1039 -9.45 -25.31 0.36
CA GLY A 1039 -8.72 -25.25 1.63
C GLY A 1039 -7.23 -24.98 1.47
N MET A 1040 -6.79 -24.57 0.27
CA MET A 1040 -5.37 -24.49 -0.07
C MET A 1040 -4.73 -23.20 0.46
N SER A 1041 -3.79 -23.35 1.40
CA SER A 1041 -3.05 -22.22 1.97
C SER A 1041 -1.98 -21.70 1.00
N PRO A 1042 -1.58 -20.42 1.10
CA PRO A 1042 -0.56 -19.84 0.22
C PRO A 1042 0.81 -20.54 0.29
N SER A 1043 1.23 -21.00 1.47
CA SER A 1043 2.50 -21.70 1.65
C SER A 1043 2.51 -23.06 0.95
N ILE A 1044 1.40 -23.80 1.07
CA ILE A 1044 1.25 -25.11 0.42
C ILE A 1044 1.06 -24.96 -1.09
N LEU A 1045 0.38 -23.90 -1.56
CA LEU A 1045 0.32 -23.56 -2.98
C LEU A 1045 1.72 -23.34 -3.56
N MET A 1046 2.59 -22.60 -2.84
CA MET A 1046 3.98 -22.39 -3.28
C MET A 1046 4.77 -23.70 -3.29
N LYS A 1047 4.62 -24.57 -2.29
CA LYS A 1047 5.20 -25.93 -2.28
C LYS A 1047 4.75 -26.75 -3.50
N ALA A 1048 3.45 -26.75 -3.81
CA ALA A 1048 2.91 -27.42 -4.99
C ALA A 1048 3.45 -26.82 -6.30
N ALA A 1049 3.59 -25.50 -6.37
CA ALA A 1049 4.17 -24.81 -7.52
C ALA A 1049 5.64 -25.18 -7.73
N ILE A 1050 6.43 -25.30 -6.66
CA ILE A 1050 7.83 -25.77 -6.71
C ILE A 1050 7.91 -27.21 -7.21
N ALA A 1051 7.00 -28.08 -6.78
CA ALA A 1051 6.95 -29.45 -7.27
C ALA A 1051 6.72 -29.49 -8.79
N ILE A 1052 5.70 -28.77 -9.28
CA ILE A 1052 5.43 -28.65 -10.72
C ILE A 1052 6.63 -28.04 -11.45
N PHE A 1053 7.16 -26.94 -10.94
CA PHE A 1053 8.34 -26.28 -11.50
C PHE A 1053 9.50 -27.26 -11.66
N ASN A 1054 9.84 -28.05 -10.65
CA ASN A 1054 10.93 -29.03 -10.73
C ASN A 1054 10.67 -30.10 -11.78
N THR A 1055 9.43 -30.60 -11.91
CA THR A 1055 9.10 -31.57 -12.97
C THR A 1055 9.17 -30.96 -14.37
N LEU A 1056 8.88 -29.66 -14.53
CA LEU A 1056 9.07 -28.96 -15.79
C LEU A 1056 10.55 -28.85 -16.17
N GLN A 1057 11.44 -28.65 -15.19
CA GLN A 1057 12.90 -28.58 -15.41
C GLN A 1057 13.51 -29.95 -15.71
N THR A 1058 13.09 -30.97 -14.97
CA THR A 1058 13.72 -32.30 -14.99
C THR A 1058 13.08 -33.28 -15.96
N LYS A 1059 11.83 -33.03 -16.36
CA LYS A 1059 10.96 -33.99 -17.05
C LYS A 1059 10.71 -35.29 -16.27
N SER A 1060 11.04 -35.30 -14.97
CA SER A 1060 10.70 -36.38 -14.04
C SER A 1060 9.21 -36.30 -13.65
N GLN A 1061 8.62 -37.44 -13.28
CA GLN A 1061 7.29 -37.48 -12.66
C GLN A 1061 7.31 -37.05 -11.18
N TYR A 1062 8.49 -37.05 -10.57
CA TYR A 1062 8.73 -36.74 -9.17
C TYR A 1062 9.52 -35.45 -9.01
N ALA A 1063 9.14 -34.63 -8.04
CA ALA A 1063 9.90 -33.50 -7.55
C ALA A 1063 10.55 -33.84 -6.20
N ILE A 1064 11.84 -33.51 -6.07
CA ILE A 1064 12.61 -33.69 -4.84
C ILE A 1064 13.24 -32.35 -4.46
N PHE A 1065 12.95 -31.85 -3.26
CA PHE A 1065 13.51 -30.61 -2.74
C PHE A 1065 13.35 -30.55 -1.21
N ASN A 1066 14.06 -29.62 -0.57
CA ASN A 1066 13.97 -29.42 0.88
C ASN A 1066 12.92 -28.35 1.22
N THR A 1067 12.15 -28.55 2.28
CA THR A 1067 11.29 -27.53 2.88
C THR A 1067 11.72 -27.27 4.32
N TRP A 1068 11.72 -26.00 4.71
CA TRP A 1068 12.05 -25.57 6.06
C TRP A 1068 10.75 -25.31 6.80
N HIS A 1069 10.32 -26.27 7.61
CA HIS A 1069 9.07 -26.20 8.35
C HIS A 1069 9.30 -25.51 9.70
N ALA A 1070 8.35 -24.70 10.21
CA ALA A 1070 8.57 -23.94 11.45
C ALA A 1070 8.78 -24.82 12.70
N GLY A 1071 8.18 -26.01 12.73
CA GLY A 1071 8.41 -27.01 13.79
C GLY A 1071 7.97 -26.57 15.20
N ARG A 1072 7.08 -25.56 15.29
CA ARG A 1072 6.59 -24.94 16.54
C ARG A 1072 5.59 -25.84 17.28
N LYS A 1073 6.06 -27.01 17.71
CA LYS A 1073 5.35 -27.99 18.56
C LYS A 1073 6.30 -28.52 19.64
N TRP A 1074 5.77 -29.07 20.72
CA TRP A 1074 6.59 -29.74 21.73
C TRP A 1074 6.97 -31.16 21.27
N PRO A 1075 8.25 -31.55 21.33
CA PRO A 1075 8.73 -32.78 20.73
C PRO A 1075 8.35 -34.01 21.56
N PHE A 1076 7.74 -34.98 20.89
CA PHE A 1076 7.46 -36.33 21.41
C PHE A 1076 6.58 -36.40 22.65
N VAL A 1077 5.79 -35.36 22.93
CA VAL A 1077 4.84 -35.36 24.04
C VAL A 1077 3.45 -35.81 23.61
N PRO A 1078 2.74 -36.55 24.47
CA PRO A 1078 1.35 -36.88 24.19
C PRO A 1078 0.46 -35.61 24.25
N PRO A 1079 -0.67 -35.58 23.52
CA PRO A 1079 -1.51 -34.39 23.42
C PRO A 1079 -1.96 -33.80 24.77
N TRP A 1080 -2.24 -34.65 25.76
CA TRP A 1080 -2.65 -34.22 27.11
C TRP A 1080 -1.55 -33.48 27.88
N LEU A 1081 -0.27 -33.75 27.59
CA LEU A 1081 0.85 -33.06 28.22
C LEU A 1081 1.19 -31.79 27.44
N ALA A 1082 1.02 -31.80 26.11
CA ALA A 1082 1.23 -30.63 25.26
C ALA A 1082 0.37 -29.43 25.69
N SER A 1083 -0.87 -29.67 26.13
CA SER A 1083 -1.78 -28.62 26.63
C SER A 1083 -1.37 -28.02 27.98
N THR A 1084 -0.43 -28.63 28.71
CA THR A 1084 0.09 -28.13 30.00
C THR A 1084 1.42 -27.39 29.87
N LEU A 1085 2.03 -27.41 28.68
CA LEU A 1085 3.28 -26.73 28.40
C LEU A 1085 3.01 -25.31 27.88
N PRO A 1086 3.97 -24.38 28.02
CA PRO A 1086 3.84 -23.05 27.43
C PRO A 1086 3.57 -23.13 25.91
N PRO A 1087 2.93 -22.12 25.30
CA PRO A 1087 2.69 -22.07 23.86
C PRO A 1087 3.99 -22.31 23.07
N ALA A 1088 4.03 -23.24 22.12
CA ALA A 1088 5.25 -23.56 21.38
C ALA A 1088 5.73 -22.37 20.50
N MET A 1089 4.82 -21.50 20.07
CA MET A 1089 5.14 -20.20 19.45
C MET A 1089 5.92 -19.24 20.37
N SER A 1090 5.95 -19.48 21.69
CA SER A 1090 6.69 -18.68 22.66
C SER A 1090 8.17 -19.10 22.82
N ILE A 1091 8.61 -20.16 22.16
CA ILE A 1091 9.96 -20.71 22.34
C ILE A 1091 11.01 -19.75 21.78
N ASP A 1092 11.96 -19.33 22.62
CA ASP A 1092 13.04 -18.40 22.26
C ASP A 1092 14.25 -19.11 21.64
N GLY A 1093 14.05 -19.67 20.45
CA GLY A 1093 15.11 -20.34 19.71
C GLY A 1093 14.59 -21.09 18.49
N PRO A 1094 15.49 -21.79 17.78
CA PRO A 1094 15.19 -22.42 16.50
C PRO A 1094 14.44 -23.75 16.68
N THR A 1095 13.19 -23.81 16.24
CA THR A 1095 12.42 -25.05 16.15
C THR A 1095 12.28 -25.56 14.72
N THR A 1096 12.78 -24.83 13.72
CA THR A 1096 12.64 -25.17 12.30
C THR A 1096 13.15 -26.56 11.94
N GLU A 1097 12.38 -27.36 11.22
CA GLU A 1097 12.76 -28.71 10.79
C GLU A 1097 13.11 -28.77 9.29
N TRP A 1098 14.06 -29.63 8.95
CA TRP A 1098 14.45 -29.96 7.57
C TRP A 1098 13.65 -31.14 7.06
N ILE A 1099 12.90 -30.92 5.99
CA ILE A 1099 12.02 -31.92 5.42
C ILE A 1099 12.36 -32.08 3.94
N VAL A 1100 12.88 -33.25 3.57
CA VAL A 1100 13.06 -33.60 2.16
C VAL A 1100 11.72 -34.06 1.59
N GLU A 1101 11.17 -33.29 0.66
CA GLU A 1101 9.96 -33.58 -0.08
C GLU A 1101 10.25 -34.59 -1.19
N LEU A 1102 9.32 -35.53 -1.39
CA LEU A 1102 9.27 -36.44 -2.53
C LEU A 1102 7.83 -36.46 -3.03
N ILE A 1103 7.52 -35.60 -3.99
CA ILE A 1103 6.14 -35.37 -4.46
C ILE A 1103 6.03 -35.92 -5.88
N GLU A 1104 5.11 -36.84 -6.08
CA GLU A 1104 4.70 -37.28 -7.42
C GLU A 1104 3.73 -36.24 -8.01
N VAL A 1105 4.09 -35.61 -9.13
CA VAL A 1105 3.32 -34.52 -9.74
C VAL A 1105 2.46 -35.01 -10.90
N ILE A 1106 2.99 -35.94 -11.70
CA ILE A 1106 2.33 -36.38 -12.94
C ILE A 1106 1.67 -37.75 -12.69
N ARG A 1107 0.43 -37.75 -12.19
CA ARG A 1107 -0.42 -38.95 -12.12
C ARG A 1107 -1.43 -38.98 -13.27
N PRO A 1108 -1.57 -40.11 -13.99
CA PRO A 1108 -2.52 -40.20 -15.09
C PRO A 1108 -3.96 -39.86 -14.66
N GLY A 1109 -4.57 -38.88 -15.33
CA GLY A 1109 -5.96 -38.46 -15.07
C GLY A 1109 -6.16 -37.60 -13.82
N GLU A 1110 -5.12 -37.27 -13.04
CA GLU A 1110 -5.25 -36.42 -11.85
C GLU A 1110 -5.49 -34.96 -12.26
N THR A 1111 -6.57 -34.36 -11.75
CA THR A 1111 -6.91 -32.95 -11.99
C THR A 1111 -6.04 -32.02 -11.16
N VAL A 1112 -5.93 -30.74 -11.55
CA VAL A 1112 -5.23 -29.73 -10.75
C VAL A 1112 -5.84 -29.59 -9.35
N SER A 1113 -7.17 -29.58 -9.21
CA SER A 1113 -7.84 -29.53 -7.91
C SER A 1113 -7.50 -30.74 -7.03
N SER A 1114 -7.51 -31.95 -7.61
CA SER A 1114 -7.16 -33.19 -6.91
C SER A 1114 -5.69 -33.23 -6.49
N PHE A 1115 -4.79 -32.80 -7.37
CA PHE A 1115 -3.36 -32.67 -7.07
C PHE A 1115 -3.12 -31.71 -5.90
N LEU A 1116 -3.71 -30.51 -5.95
CA LEU A 1116 -3.59 -29.52 -4.89
C LEU A 1116 -4.13 -30.06 -3.56
N LYS A 1117 -5.33 -30.65 -3.56
CA LYS A 1117 -5.90 -31.24 -2.35
C LYS A 1117 -5.00 -32.34 -1.77
N ARG A 1118 -4.46 -33.21 -2.61
CA ARG A 1118 -3.53 -34.26 -2.19
C ARG A 1118 -2.25 -33.69 -1.59
N VAL A 1119 -1.63 -32.68 -2.20
CA VAL A 1119 -0.42 -32.05 -1.63
C VAL A 1119 -0.72 -31.44 -0.26
N SER A 1120 -1.92 -30.89 -0.06
CA SER A 1120 -2.36 -30.42 1.26
C SER A 1120 -2.51 -31.56 2.26
N ASP A 1121 -3.18 -32.66 1.87
CA ASP A 1121 -3.39 -33.80 2.76
C ASP A 1121 -2.07 -34.50 3.13
N GLU A 1122 -1.15 -34.62 2.16
CA GLU A 1122 0.21 -35.14 2.39
C GLU A 1122 1.03 -34.24 3.33
N ASP A 1123 0.81 -32.92 3.30
CA ASP A 1123 1.47 -31.97 4.21
C ASP A 1123 0.91 -32.05 5.64
N ASP A 1124 -0.41 -32.18 5.79
CA ASP A 1124 -1.08 -32.37 7.08
C ASP A 1124 -0.62 -33.66 7.78
N ASP A 1125 -0.48 -34.76 7.03
CA ASP A 1125 0.07 -36.02 7.53
C ASP A 1125 1.55 -35.89 7.92
N LEU A 1126 2.33 -35.17 7.11
CA LEU A 1126 3.74 -34.92 7.36
C LEU A 1126 3.95 -34.09 8.64
N GLU A 1127 3.06 -33.15 8.93
CA GLU A 1127 3.13 -32.24 10.08
C GLU A 1127 3.20 -32.97 11.44
N GLN A 1128 2.66 -34.19 11.51
CA GLN A 1128 2.69 -35.03 12.72
C GLN A 1128 4.07 -35.66 12.98
N HIS A 1129 4.93 -35.68 11.96
CA HIS A 1129 6.20 -36.41 11.95
C HIS A 1129 7.42 -35.50 11.68
N VAL A 1130 7.26 -34.18 11.61
CA VAL A 1130 8.33 -33.22 11.27
C VAL A 1130 9.51 -33.22 12.23
N GLN A 1131 9.30 -33.52 13.51
CA GLN A 1131 10.35 -33.49 14.55
C GLN A 1131 11.14 -34.81 14.67
N ALA A 1132 11.00 -35.71 13.70
CA ALA A 1132 11.71 -36.98 13.71
C ALA A 1132 13.24 -36.79 13.73
N PRO A 1133 13.99 -37.52 14.59
CA PRO A 1133 15.44 -37.37 14.67
C PRO A 1133 16.16 -37.60 13.33
N TRP A 1134 16.69 -36.52 12.76
CA TRP A 1134 17.23 -36.48 11.40
C TRP A 1134 18.30 -37.54 11.13
N TYR A 1135 19.33 -37.63 11.98
CA TYR A 1135 20.38 -38.63 11.77
C TYR A 1135 19.89 -40.07 11.94
N LYS A 1136 18.81 -40.30 12.68
CA LYS A 1136 18.23 -41.65 12.78
C LYS A 1136 17.48 -42.05 11.51
N ILE A 1137 16.82 -41.09 10.85
CA ILE A 1137 16.24 -41.31 9.52
C ILE A 1137 17.34 -41.72 8.54
N LEU A 1138 18.44 -40.96 8.50
CA LEU A 1138 19.57 -41.25 7.62
C LEU A 1138 20.21 -42.60 7.93
N GLU A 1139 20.43 -42.92 9.20
CA GLU A 1139 20.97 -44.22 9.64
C GLU A 1139 20.12 -45.40 9.11
N LEU A 1140 18.80 -45.30 9.20
CA LEU A 1140 17.87 -46.35 8.76
C LEU A 1140 17.59 -46.38 7.25
N LEU A 1141 17.94 -45.32 6.53
CA LEU A 1141 17.93 -45.29 5.06
C LEU A 1141 19.17 -45.94 4.44
N GLY A 1142 20.26 -46.09 5.20
CA GLY A 1142 21.48 -46.77 4.75
C GLY A 1142 22.12 -46.06 3.55
N GLU A 1143 22.30 -46.78 2.44
CA GLU A 1143 22.92 -46.23 1.22
C GLU A 1143 22.16 -45.04 0.62
N GLU A 1144 20.83 -44.94 0.86
CA GLU A 1144 20.00 -43.84 0.35
C GLU A 1144 20.19 -42.52 1.11
N ALA A 1145 20.85 -42.56 2.28
CA ALA A 1145 21.12 -41.37 3.09
C ALA A 1145 21.92 -40.30 2.32
N ALA A 1146 22.85 -40.71 1.47
CA ALA A 1146 23.66 -39.80 0.66
C ALA A 1146 22.78 -39.00 -0.31
N THR A 1147 21.81 -39.66 -0.96
CA THR A 1147 20.85 -39.01 -1.86
C THR A 1147 19.94 -38.04 -1.12
N VAL A 1148 19.46 -38.40 0.08
CA VAL A 1148 18.62 -37.50 0.89
C VAL A 1148 19.40 -36.26 1.33
N MET A 1149 20.66 -36.41 1.75
CA MET A 1149 21.51 -35.27 2.10
C MET A 1149 21.83 -34.37 0.91
N GLU A 1150 22.03 -34.96 -0.26
CA GLU A 1150 22.22 -34.20 -1.49
C GLU A 1150 20.96 -33.42 -1.86
N ALA A 1151 19.79 -34.08 -1.84
CA ALA A 1151 18.49 -33.44 -2.05
C ALA A 1151 18.25 -32.25 -1.12
N ALA A 1152 18.61 -32.39 0.17
CA ALA A 1152 18.42 -31.37 1.19
C ALA A 1152 19.17 -30.05 0.89
N THR A 1153 20.22 -30.11 0.08
CA THR A 1153 21.11 -28.98 -0.23
C THR A 1153 21.03 -28.50 -1.68
N ARG A 1154 20.38 -29.23 -2.59
CA ARG A 1154 20.21 -28.81 -3.99
C ARG A 1154 19.26 -27.61 -4.10
N GLN A 1155 18.02 -27.77 -3.62
CA GLN A 1155 17.01 -26.73 -3.62
C GLN A 1155 16.28 -26.74 -2.28
N ALA A 1156 16.04 -25.56 -1.72
CA ALA A 1156 15.27 -25.40 -0.48
C ALA A 1156 14.17 -24.34 -0.63
N PHE A 1157 13.10 -24.52 0.14
CA PHE A 1157 11.98 -23.60 0.22
C PHE A 1157 11.68 -23.27 1.69
N VAL A 1158 11.46 -21.99 1.96
CA VAL A 1158 10.95 -21.50 3.24
C VAL A 1158 9.81 -20.52 3.02
N TRP A 1159 8.77 -20.67 3.83
CA TRP A 1159 7.78 -19.62 4.02
C TRP A 1159 8.31 -18.63 5.06
N ASP A 1160 8.94 -17.55 4.60
CA ASP A 1160 9.69 -16.63 5.47
C ASP A 1160 8.95 -15.33 5.70
N ILE A 1161 8.32 -15.22 6.87
CA ILE A 1161 7.59 -14.02 7.27
C ILE A 1161 8.50 -12.80 7.48
N ASN A 1162 9.81 -12.97 7.67
CA ASN A 1162 10.75 -11.84 7.79
C ASN A 1162 10.94 -11.10 6.46
N LEU A 1163 10.64 -11.73 5.31
CA LEU A 1163 10.68 -11.05 4.02
C LEU A 1163 9.68 -9.89 3.99
N GLY A 1164 8.55 -10.02 4.69
CA GLY A 1164 7.63 -8.91 4.91
C GLY A 1164 8.31 -7.74 5.60
N MET A 1165 9.09 -7.97 6.67
CA MET A 1165 9.74 -6.87 7.41
C MET A 1165 10.71 -6.06 6.54
N THR A 1166 11.40 -6.70 5.59
CA THR A 1166 12.28 -6.01 4.61
C THR A 1166 11.52 -5.25 3.52
N GLN A 1167 10.21 -5.49 3.36
CA GLN A 1167 9.32 -4.78 2.44
C GLN A 1167 8.43 -3.75 3.16
N GLY A 1168 8.76 -3.41 4.42
CA GLY A 1168 8.02 -2.43 5.22
C GLY A 1168 6.94 -3.00 6.15
N PHE A 1169 6.77 -4.32 6.27
CA PHE A 1169 5.77 -4.96 7.16
C PHE A 1169 6.14 -4.95 8.66
N SER A 1170 6.62 -3.84 9.22
CA SER A 1170 6.65 -3.69 10.68
C SER A 1170 6.16 -2.33 11.15
N THR A 1171 5.74 -2.31 12.42
CA THR A 1171 4.97 -1.33 13.20
C THR A 1171 5.31 0.14 13.00
N VAL A 1172 4.30 1.00 12.79
CA VAL A 1172 4.25 2.41 13.20
C VAL A 1172 5.53 3.22 12.93
N GLU A 1173 5.60 3.97 11.82
CA GLU A 1173 6.77 4.83 11.50
C GLU A 1173 7.14 5.79 12.64
N SER A 1174 6.19 6.25 13.46
CA SER A 1174 6.44 7.11 14.62
C SER A 1174 7.05 6.39 15.84
N GLU A 1175 7.22 5.07 15.80
CA GLU A 1175 7.66 4.24 16.92
C GLU A 1175 8.88 3.34 16.60
N LYS A 1176 9.42 3.39 15.39
CA LYS A 1176 10.62 2.61 14.99
C LYS A 1176 11.90 3.35 15.34
N ALA A 1177 12.61 2.87 16.36
CA ALA A 1177 14.02 3.21 16.53
C ALA A 1177 14.90 2.47 15.51
N LEU A 1178 14.50 1.25 15.08
CA LEU A 1178 15.24 0.42 14.14
C LEU A 1178 14.43 0.14 12.87
N GLU A 1179 14.96 0.52 11.72
CA GLU A 1179 14.37 0.30 10.39
C GLU A 1179 15.26 -0.67 9.59
N VAL A 1180 14.73 -1.82 9.18
CA VAL A 1180 15.51 -2.79 8.38
C VAL A 1180 15.73 -2.25 6.97
N VAL A 1181 16.99 -2.02 6.58
CA VAL A 1181 17.36 -1.50 5.25
C VAL A 1181 18.02 -2.54 4.35
N ALA A 1182 18.65 -3.58 4.92
CA ALA A 1182 19.23 -4.66 4.14
C ALA A 1182 19.24 -5.99 4.92
N ARG A 1183 19.20 -7.10 4.17
CA ARG A 1183 19.36 -8.45 4.70
C ARG A 1183 20.17 -9.31 3.72
N HIS A 1184 21.24 -9.92 4.22
CA HIS A 1184 22.10 -10.83 3.48
C HIS A 1184 22.10 -12.20 4.16
N ASP A 1185 21.93 -13.26 3.37
CA ASP A 1185 21.86 -14.63 3.85
C ASP A 1185 22.93 -15.47 3.11
N TRP A 1186 23.62 -16.36 3.83
CA TRP A 1186 24.60 -17.28 3.27
C TRP A 1186 24.12 -18.74 3.40
N PRO A 1187 23.09 -19.16 2.65
CA PRO A 1187 22.64 -20.54 2.72
C PRO A 1187 23.63 -21.46 1.97
N ASP A 1188 23.90 -22.63 2.55
CA ASP A 1188 24.65 -23.69 1.86
C ASP A 1188 23.70 -24.53 0.98
N CYS A 1189 23.11 -23.89 -0.04
CA CYS A 1189 22.25 -24.58 -1.00
C CYS A 1189 22.39 -24.03 -2.42
N GLY A 1190 22.01 -24.83 -3.43
CA GLY A 1190 22.08 -24.44 -4.84
C GLY A 1190 21.09 -23.36 -5.23
N LEU A 1191 19.79 -23.56 -4.93
CA LEU A 1191 18.74 -22.56 -5.08
C LEU A 1191 17.85 -22.53 -3.84
N PHE A 1192 17.61 -21.34 -3.32
CA PHE A 1192 16.76 -21.09 -2.16
C PHE A 1192 15.56 -20.22 -2.56
N TRP A 1193 14.36 -20.77 -2.39
CA TRP A 1193 13.11 -20.04 -2.54
C TRP A 1193 12.66 -19.51 -1.16
N GLY A 1194 12.61 -18.21 -1.02
CA GLY A 1194 11.85 -17.56 0.06
C GLY A 1194 10.53 -17.05 -0.50
N ALA A 1195 9.41 -17.33 0.14
CA ALA A 1195 8.13 -16.76 -0.26
C ALA A 1195 7.29 -16.29 0.93
N PHE A 1196 6.44 -15.30 0.67
CA PHE A 1196 5.44 -14.81 1.59
C PHE A 1196 4.27 -14.18 0.82
N LEU A 1197 3.09 -14.11 1.43
CA LEU A 1197 1.93 -13.49 0.82
C LEU A 1197 1.83 -12.02 1.25
N LEU A 1198 1.91 -11.12 0.28
CA LEU A 1198 1.55 -9.71 0.42
C LEU A 1198 0.02 -9.57 0.31
N GLY A 1199 -0.64 -9.18 1.39
CA GLY A 1199 -2.10 -9.10 1.46
C GLY A 1199 -2.81 -10.44 1.23
N SER A 1200 -3.83 -10.50 0.36
CA SER A 1200 -4.61 -11.72 0.08
C SER A 1200 -4.20 -12.52 -1.13
N SER A 1201 -3.46 -11.91 -2.05
CA SER A 1201 -3.36 -12.42 -3.42
C SER A 1201 -2.02 -12.16 -4.06
N ASP A 1202 -1.19 -11.27 -3.54
CA ASP A 1202 0.09 -10.98 -4.16
C ASP A 1202 1.17 -11.86 -3.53
N MET A 1203 1.63 -12.86 -4.27
CA MET A 1203 2.71 -13.73 -3.82
C MET A 1203 4.04 -13.03 -4.09
N PHE A 1204 4.78 -12.67 -3.04
CA PHE A 1204 6.17 -12.26 -3.15
C PHE A 1204 7.05 -13.49 -2.96
N PHE A 1205 7.92 -13.74 -3.92
CA PHE A 1205 8.97 -14.74 -3.75
C PHE A 1205 10.33 -14.19 -4.22
N VAL A 1206 11.38 -14.71 -3.61
CA VAL A 1206 12.77 -14.40 -3.89
C VAL A 1206 13.55 -15.68 -4.11
N ALA A 1207 14.32 -15.71 -5.19
CA ALA A 1207 15.33 -16.71 -5.47
C ALA A 1207 16.68 -16.21 -4.96
N THR A 1208 17.35 -16.99 -4.11
CA THR A 1208 18.77 -16.81 -3.78
C THR A 1208 19.54 -18.03 -4.31
N TRP A 1209 20.65 -17.85 -5.03
CA TRP A 1209 21.30 -18.98 -5.71
C TRP A 1209 22.82 -18.97 -5.58
N ASP A 1210 23.45 -20.14 -5.79
CA ASP A 1210 24.91 -20.26 -5.86
C ASP A 1210 25.42 -19.79 -7.24
N THR A 1211 26.17 -18.69 -7.29
CA THR A 1211 26.70 -18.12 -8.53
C THR A 1211 27.72 -19.01 -9.22
N ALA A 1212 28.31 -20.00 -8.54
CA ALA A 1212 29.17 -21.00 -9.18
C ALA A 1212 28.38 -22.07 -9.94
N GLN A 1213 27.05 -22.10 -9.78
CA GLN A 1213 26.15 -23.10 -10.33
C GLN A 1213 25.20 -22.52 -11.39
N MET A 1214 24.71 -21.29 -11.18
CA MET A 1214 23.77 -20.62 -12.09
C MET A 1214 24.11 -19.14 -12.26
N ARG A 1215 23.84 -18.61 -13.45
CA ARG A 1215 23.90 -17.17 -13.75
C ARG A 1215 22.53 -16.52 -13.62
N VAL A 1216 22.50 -15.18 -13.61
CA VAL A 1216 21.23 -14.43 -13.44
C VAL A 1216 20.20 -14.76 -14.52
N GLY A 1217 20.58 -14.81 -15.80
CA GLY A 1217 19.63 -15.08 -16.89
C GLY A 1217 18.91 -16.43 -16.79
N GLU A 1218 19.58 -17.47 -16.27
CA GLU A 1218 18.94 -18.76 -15.97
C GLU A 1218 17.88 -18.59 -14.86
N VAL A 1219 18.22 -17.88 -13.79
CA VAL A 1219 17.35 -17.66 -12.63
C VAL A 1219 16.16 -16.75 -12.96
N GLU A 1220 16.33 -15.75 -13.84
CA GLU A 1220 15.21 -14.92 -14.32
C GLU A 1220 14.16 -15.77 -15.02
N GLY A 1221 14.58 -16.63 -15.95
CA GLY A 1221 13.69 -17.57 -16.63
C GLY A 1221 13.04 -18.56 -15.66
N HIS A 1222 13.76 -18.98 -14.62
CA HIS A 1222 13.18 -19.81 -13.55
C HIS A 1222 12.10 -19.06 -12.75
N CYS A 1223 12.33 -17.79 -12.41
CA CYS A 1223 11.33 -16.95 -11.73
C CYS A 1223 10.09 -16.70 -12.59
N GLU A 1224 10.26 -16.49 -13.90
CA GLU A 1224 9.14 -16.36 -14.84
C GLU A 1224 8.33 -17.66 -14.95
N THR A 1225 9.02 -18.80 -15.02
CA THR A 1225 8.39 -20.12 -15.01
C THR A 1225 7.59 -20.32 -13.72
N MET A 1226 8.17 -20.01 -12.56
CA MET A 1226 7.48 -20.09 -11.26
C MET A 1226 6.23 -19.21 -11.23
N ALA A 1227 6.34 -17.95 -11.69
CA ALA A 1227 5.21 -17.04 -11.76
C ALA A 1227 4.09 -17.56 -12.69
N SER A 1228 4.47 -18.13 -13.83
CA SER A 1228 3.54 -18.79 -14.76
C SER A 1228 2.83 -19.98 -14.11
N VAL A 1229 3.57 -20.84 -13.40
CA VAL A 1229 3.01 -21.99 -12.68
C VAL A 1229 1.99 -21.54 -11.64
N LEU A 1230 2.36 -20.58 -10.79
CA LEU A 1230 1.46 -20.03 -9.77
C LEU A 1230 0.16 -19.48 -10.39
N ARG A 1231 0.26 -18.68 -11.47
CA ARG A 1231 -0.92 -18.15 -12.19
C ARG A 1231 -1.79 -19.26 -12.77
N LYS A 1232 -1.19 -20.31 -13.33
CA LYS A 1232 -1.92 -21.46 -13.88
C LYS A 1232 -2.64 -22.25 -12.80
N LEU A 1233 -2.04 -22.44 -11.62
CA LEU A 1233 -2.64 -23.15 -10.49
C LEU A 1233 -3.86 -22.43 -9.91
N VAL A 1234 -3.81 -21.09 -9.81
CA VAL A 1234 -4.92 -20.31 -9.25
C VAL A 1234 -6.02 -19.98 -10.26
N LYS A 1235 -5.84 -20.32 -11.54
CA LYS A 1235 -6.84 -20.07 -12.58
C LYS A 1235 -7.94 -21.13 -12.51
N GLU A 1236 -9.13 -20.72 -12.08
CA GLU A 1236 -10.31 -21.59 -11.92
C GLU A 1236 -10.57 -22.52 -13.12
N GLY A 1237 -10.49 -21.99 -14.34
CA GLY A 1237 -10.71 -22.80 -15.56
C GLY A 1237 -9.68 -23.91 -15.81
N ASN A 1238 -8.68 -24.07 -14.94
CA ASN A 1238 -7.71 -25.17 -14.99
C ASN A 1238 -7.96 -26.25 -13.92
N TRP A 1239 -8.79 -25.99 -12.89
CA TRP A 1239 -8.90 -26.89 -11.74
C TRP A 1239 -9.39 -28.29 -12.10
N GLU A 1240 -10.33 -28.38 -13.04
CA GLU A 1240 -10.89 -29.64 -13.53
C GLU A 1240 -10.11 -30.26 -14.71
N LYS A 1241 -9.03 -29.60 -15.16
CA LYS A 1241 -8.14 -30.16 -16.18
C LYS A 1241 -7.06 -31.02 -15.52
N THR A 1242 -6.51 -31.97 -16.26
CA THR A 1242 -5.41 -32.77 -15.74
C THR A 1242 -4.16 -31.91 -15.55
N VAL A 1243 -3.33 -32.25 -14.56
CA VAL A 1243 -2.04 -31.56 -14.34
C VAL A 1243 -1.18 -31.61 -15.62
N ALA A 1244 -1.18 -32.76 -16.31
CA ALA A 1244 -0.49 -32.93 -17.58
C ALA A 1244 -1.00 -31.97 -18.67
N ASP A 1245 -2.31 -31.80 -18.84
CA ASP A 1245 -2.86 -30.92 -19.87
C ASP A 1245 -2.58 -29.43 -19.62
N VAL A 1246 -2.49 -29.02 -18.35
CA VAL A 1246 -2.23 -27.62 -17.99
C VAL A 1246 -0.75 -27.25 -18.16
N PHE A 1247 0.15 -28.23 -18.00
CA PHE A 1247 1.59 -28.03 -17.93
C PHE A 1247 2.40 -28.76 -19.03
N ALA A 1248 1.74 -29.40 -20.00
CA ALA A 1248 2.29 -29.71 -21.31
C ALA A 1248 2.61 -28.42 -22.07
#